data_AF-A0A951IDC7-F1
#
_entry.id   AF-A0A951IDC7-F1
#
_cell.length_a   1.000
_cell.length_b   1.000
_cell.length_c   1.000
_cell.angle_alpha   90.00
_cell.angle_beta   90.00
_cell.angle_gamma   90.00
#
_symmetry.space_group_name_H-M   'P 1'
#
loop_
_entity.id
_entity.type
_entity.pdbx_description
1 polymer ?
#
loop_
_entity_poly.entity_id
_entity_poly.type
_entity_poly.pdbx_seq_one_letter_code
_entity_poly.pdbx_strand_id
1 'polypeptide(L)'
;MNLRRLSVTFLSILLSLGYCPAQRAYNQHSALAAGNWYRIGVKQEGMYRVDAAFLGSLGIVTTGLSSASIRLYGNGGSMLDENNATSRPDDLTENPIEVFDGGDGQFSGTDYFIFYAPGPQRWEKDSLNQAFHHRKNLYTDTAFYYITIGGTGKRIGTNPTAATPVSTVTSFNERYFYENDLINFLNSGKEWYGEEFNSNAGGTVNRSFTVDWPGLQNQPVTLITDLAGRSVGAPSSFAIKLNNQQAQTVTIPAVTGYFLDQFAAGASQRSSTVTAQSSLSVSFSWNPGLAGAQGWLNWFELHGRRALAMNGNILFFRDWSSVNTGQSARFQIGNAVAGTAVWEITDPLAPSKPVTAITGSQLSFDNDASRLREYVAFTNAGLSTPIALGKLANQDLHAISPADLLIITHGSLSGEAQRLAQFHQQHDGYKTVIVTTDQVFNEFSGGCPDPAAIRDFVKMYYDRMGTSQRPKYLLLLGSASYDYRSRISGNANLVPGFETANSLEPLNSYTTDDFFGMLNDGDDINRNDPGMLIDIGIGRIPARNAAEAGIMVDKIIRYHSSASLGAWRNQTVYVADDQDNNLHLQDAEIISADAAAANPLYNQYKIYLDAYPVVGGSGGARYPAVNEAIVNQVFTGALIFNYSGHGSYQRLAEEAILTQEELNRFNNPDKLPLFITASCDFAPHDDPAKNSLGAGILTGNSNGAIALLTTTRVVFAYSNRLINDNYLRIALTPNSAGRYLTLGESVQQAKNFTMQSTGDVINNRKFTLLGDPAMRMGFPDLRLQLTALNGQPLTAGDTLRALGKYAFSGIVTDAGGNPVPGFDGKLSAVVFDKAQQVKTLGNDPASPVTSFSQQAGVLYKGDVTVKNGQFSFSFIMPKDISYQAGRGRISLYADDGTRAANGVHDSFYIGGSGAGAVADNQGPLIKPYINDDQFMDGGLANENPVLLVKLSDSSGISTSGNGIGHDITLVIDGNERNVQVLNAFYTAIRDSYQQGQISFQLPLLSEGLHTVRIKAWDVADNSSEATLSFNVVKHEKLAVTLVRNFPNPFTNTTTFGFEHNQPNTDLDVTVLVYTRSGALVKTIHQVVNTGGSRNCQLKWAGDNQAGAKLAKGVYIYRVIVAAGDQRSESTQQLIIL
;
A
#
# COMPACT_ATOMS: atom_id res chain seq x y z
N MET A 1 48.74 0.24 -46.97
CA MET A 1 47.38 0.79 -46.77
C MET A 1 46.79 0.42 -45.39
N ASN A 2 47.63 0.24 -44.35
CA ASN A 2 47.24 -0.39 -43.08
C ASN A 2 47.22 0.53 -41.86
N LEU A 3 47.73 1.77 -41.94
CA LEU A 3 47.64 2.70 -40.79
C LEU A 3 46.26 3.33 -40.60
N ARG A 4 45.50 3.59 -41.68
CA ARG A 4 44.13 4.16 -41.57
C ARG A 4 43.10 3.20 -40.98
N ARG A 5 43.28 1.87 -41.14
CA ARG A 5 42.39 0.88 -40.50
C ARG A 5 42.72 0.66 -39.02
N LEU A 6 44.01 0.74 -38.65
CA LEU A 6 44.41 0.63 -37.24
C LEU A 6 43.91 1.83 -36.41
N SER A 7 43.97 3.05 -36.95
CA SER A 7 43.47 4.25 -36.25
C SER A 7 41.94 4.27 -36.11
N VAL A 8 41.19 3.75 -37.08
CA VAL A 8 39.71 3.66 -36.99
C VAL A 8 39.31 2.59 -35.99
N THR A 9 39.95 1.42 -35.97
CA THR A 9 39.66 0.38 -34.96
C THR A 9 40.10 0.78 -33.54
N PHE A 10 41.20 1.52 -33.38
CA PHE A 10 41.63 2.03 -32.07
C PHE A 10 40.72 3.15 -31.56
N LEU A 11 40.19 4.00 -32.45
CA LEU A 11 39.19 5.02 -32.10
C LEU A 11 37.82 4.38 -31.78
N SER A 12 37.44 3.29 -32.46
CA SER A 12 36.24 2.50 -32.12
C SER A 12 36.37 1.77 -30.78
N ILE A 13 37.58 1.33 -30.39
CA ILE A 13 37.84 0.71 -29.08
C ILE A 13 37.87 1.76 -27.97
N LEU A 14 38.41 2.96 -28.21
CA LEU A 14 38.35 4.09 -27.25
C LEU A 14 36.94 4.69 -27.12
N LEU A 15 36.13 4.68 -28.20
CA LEU A 15 34.71 5.08 -28.16
C LEU A 15 33.80 4.01 -27.53
N SER A 16 34.23 2.74 -27.45
CA SER A 16 33.49 1.67 -26.76
C SER A 16 33.96 1.41 -25.32
N LEU A 17 35.13 1.91 -24.92
CA LEU A 17 35.58 1.95 -23.52
C LEU A 17 34.98 3.12 -22.72
N GLY A 18 34.24 4.01 -23.38
CA GLY A 18 33.68 5.22 -22.79
C GLY A 18 32.22 5.13 -22.35
N TYR A 19 31.68 3.96 -22.01
CA TYR A 19 30.40 3.81 -21.28
C TYR A 19 30.26 2.37 -20.72
N CYS A 20 31.25 1.91 -19.96
CA CYS A 20 30.91 0.99 -18.87
C CYS A 20 30.41 1.89 -17.75
N PRO A 21 29.10 1.97 -17.44
CA PRO A 21 28.68 2.50 -16.15
C PRO A 21 29.53 1.83 -15.07
N ALA A 22 30.39 2.63 -14.43
CA ALA A 22 31.24 2.13 -13.37
C ALA A 22 30.35 1.77 -12.20
N GLN A 23 30.45 0.53 -11.72
CA GLN A 23 29.79 0.09 -10.49
C GLN A 23 30.09 1.10 -9.37
N ARG A 24 29.06 1.49 -8.60
CA ARG A 24 29.21 2.42 -7.48
C ARG A 24 30.24 1.90 -6.48
N ALA A 25 31.06 2.80 -5.96
CA ALA A 25 32.02 2.49 -4.91
C ALA A 25 31.38 2.72 -3.54
N TYR A 26 31.60 1.75 -2.65
CA TYR A 26 30.85 1.60 -1.40
C TYR A 26 31.81 1.49 -0.20
N ASN A 27 31.64 2.33 0.82
CA ASN A 27 32.43 2.37 2.05
C ASN A 27 32.15 1.15 2.92
N GLN A 28 33.17 0.52 3.52
CA GLN A 28 32.92 -0.67 4.35
C GLN A 28 32.06 -0.40 5.59
N HIS A 29 32.18 0.79 6.17
CA HIS A 29 31.46 1.24 7.35
C HIS A 29 30.97 2.66 7.15
N SER A 30 29.84 2.99 7.76
CA SER A 30 29.36 4.36 7.82
C SER A 30 30.29 5.25 8.65
N ALA A 31 30.40 6.52 8.30
CA ALA A 31 30.93 7.57 9.14
C ALA A 31 30.23 7.58 10.51
N LEU A 32 28.92 7.28 10.56
CA LEU A 32 28.12 7.24 11.78
C LEU A 32 28.31 5.97 12.62
N ALA A 33 29.14 5.01 12.19
CA ALA A 33 29.29 3.72 12.85
C ALA A 33 29.87 3.83 14.27
N ALA A 34 30.70 4.84 14.52
CA ALA A 34 31.31 5.10 15.82
C ALA A 34 31.51 6.60 16.06
N GLY A 35 31.60 6.99 17.34
CA GLY A 35 31.82 8.39 17.75
C GLY A 35 30.68 8.96 18.60
N ASN A 36 30.70 10.29 18.77
CA ASN A 36 29.62 11.05 19.40
C ASN A 36 29.10 12.06 18.37
N TRP A 37 27.93 11.78 17.81
CA TRP A 37 27.35 12.56 16.72
C TRP A 37 26.25 13.50 17.21
N TYR A 38 26.24 14.72 16.70
CA TYR A 38 25.24 15.74 17.04
C TYR A 38 24.71 16.37 15.75
N ARG A 39 23.40 16.34 15.56
CA ARG A 39 22.75 16.80 14.34
C ARG A 39 22.44 18.30 14.44
N ILE A 40 22.65 19.01 13.33
CA ILE A 40 22.29 20.42 13.15
C ILE A 40 21.56 20.61 11.81
N GLY A 41 20.75 21.65 11.71
CA GLY A 41 19.99 22.00 10.50
C GLY A 41 20.26 23.41 10.00
N VAL A 42 20.23 23.61 8.68
CA VAL A 42 20.35 24.92 8.02
C VAL A 42 19.24 25.11 6.99
N LYS A 43 18.63 26.29 6.95
CA LYS A 43 17.42 26.57 6.14
C LYS A 43 17.72 27.21 4.76
N GLN A 44 18.90 27.79 4.58
CA GLN A 44 19.25 28.54 3.37
C GLN A 44 20.77 28.53 3.09
N GLU A 45 21.15 28.88 1.87
CA GLU A 45 22.54 29.15 1.49
C GLU A 45 23.16 30.18 2.43
N GLY A 46 24.36 29.93 2.94
CA GLY A 46 24.96 30.85 3.91
C GLY A 46 26.31 30.45 4.48
N MET A 47 26.92 31.43 5.13
CA MET A 47 28.04 31.24 6.05
C MET A 47 27.48 31.12 7.47
N TYR A 48 27.80 30.02 8.14
CA TYR A 48 27.25 29.68 9.45
C TYR A 48 28.33 29.73 10.53
N ARG A 49 27.99 30.30 11.68
CA ARG A 49 28.82 30.39 12.88
C ARG A 49 28.31 29.43 13.95
N VAL A 50 29.24 28.68 14.55
CA VAL A 50 29.00 27.80 15.68
C VAL A 50 29.97 28.16 16.80
N ASP A 51 29.45 28.66 17.91
CA ASP A 51 30.24 29.07 19.08
C ASP A 51 30.16 28.04 20.21
N ALA A 52 30.94 28.27 21.28
CA ALA A 52 30.98 27.39 22.44
C ALA A 52 29.61 27.25 23.15
N ALA A 53 28.78 28.30 23.14
CA ALA A 53 27.44 28.26 23.73
C ALA A 53 26.50 27.37 22.91
N PHE A 54 26.57 27.44 21.57
CA PHE A 54 25.83 26.57 20.67
C PHE A 54 26.22 25.10 20.87
N LEU A 55 27.52 24.78 20.95
CA LEU A 55 27.97 23.42 21.26
C LEU A 55 27.45 22.94 22.62
N GLY A 56 27.45 23.81 23.63
CA GLY A 56 26.83 23.54 24.92
C GLY A 56 25.33 23.20 24.80
N SER A 57 24.59 23.89 23.92
CA SER A 57 23.17 23.61 23.68
C SER A 57 22.90 22.22 23.07
N LEU A 58 23.89 21.65 22.36
CA LEU A 58 23.85 20.27 21.85
C LEU A 58 24.23 19.22 22.91
N GLY A 59 24.65 19.66 24.10
CA GLY A 59 25.18 18.80 25.17
C GLY A 59 26.68 18.49 25.05
N ILE A 60 27.43 19.22 24.21
CA ILE A 60 28.87 19.07 24.08
C ILE A 60 29.58 19.88 25.18
N VAL A 61 30.41 19.21 25.98
CA VAL A 61 31.24 19.87 26.99
C VAL A 61 32.41 20.57 26.30
N THR A 62 32.52 21.89 26.47
CA THR A 62 33.57 22.72 25.87
C THR A 62 34.77 22.96 26.80
N THR A 63 34.66 22.62 28.09
CA THR A 63 35.78 22.75 29.03
C THR A 63 36.90 21.78 28.66
N GLY A 64 38.07 22.31 28.29
CA GLY A 64 39.23 21.51 27.83
C GLY A 64 39.04 20.88 26.45
N LEU A 65 38.05 21.32 25.67
CA LEU A 65 37.81 20.85 24.32
C LEU A 65 38.94 21.35 23.39
N SER A 66 39.66 20.44 22.74
CA SER A 66 40.66 20.85 21.75
C SER A 66 39.99 21.35 20.49
N SER A 67 40.35 22.55 20.05
CA SER A 67 39.91 23.15 18.79
C SER A 67 40.19 22.26 17.57
N ALA A 68 41.29 21.49 17.60
CA ALA A 68 41.65 20.56 16.51
C ALA A 68 40.70 19.37 16.39
N SER A 69 39.99 19.01 17.47
CA SER A 69 39.14 17.82 17.54
C SER A 69 37.73 18.01 16.98
N ILE A 70 37.34 19.25 16.65
CA ILE A 70 36.02 19.55 16.09
C ILE A 70 35.99 19.21 14.60
N ARG A 71 34.98 18.42 14.21
CA ARG A 71 34.74 17.93 12.85
C ARG A 71 33.28 18.14 12.46
N LEU A 72 33.05 18.42 11.18
CA LEU A 72 31.73 18.65 10.61
C LEU A 72 31.52 17.74 9.41
N TYR A 73 30.37 17.09 9.33
CA TYR A 73 30.00 16.14 8.27
C TYR A 73 28.66 16.52 7.64
N GLY A 74 28.50 16.26 6.34
CA GLY A 74 27.28 16.58 5.60
C GLY A 74 27.54 16.65 4.09
N ASN A 75 26.47 16.54 3.30
CA ASN A 75 26.55 16.45 1.84
C ASN A 75 25.89 17.66 1.12
N GLY A 76 25.68 18.78 1.83
CA GLY A 76 25.14 20.01 1.26
C GLY A 76 23.61 20.13 1.34
N GLY A 77 22.88 19.01 1.31
CA GLY A 77 21.42 18.94 1.48
C GLY A 77 20.58 19.10 0.21
N SER A 78 21.22 19.06 -0.97
CA SER A 78 20.52 18.98 -2.26
C SER A 78 19.77 17.66 -2.41
N MET A 79 18.71 17.64 -3.23
CA MET A 79 18.03 16.40 -3.60
C MET A 79 18.98 15.44 -4.31
N LEU A 80 18.78 14.16 -4.03
CA LEU A 80 19.45 13.10 -4.75
C LEU A 80 18.84 12.97 -6.17
N ASP A 81 19.65 12.48 -7.10
CA ASP A 81 19.19 12.21 -8.46
C ASP A 81 18.50 10.84 -8.51
N GLU A 82 17.40 10.77 -9.25
CA GLU A 82 16.61 9.57 -9.45
C GLU A 82 17.25 8.61 -10.45
N ASN A 83 18.12 9.12 -11.32
CA ASN A 83 18.93 8.33 -12.23
C ASN A 83 20.07 7.61 -11.48
N ASN A 84 20.13 6.29 -11.59
CA ASN A 84 21.12 5.46 -10.90
C ASN A 84 22.56 5.77 -11.32
N ALA A 85 22.77 6.24 -12.56
CA ALA A 85 24.08 6.54 -13.12
C ALA A 85 24.69 7.86 -12.62
N THR A 86 23.90 8.75 -12.02
CA THR A 86 24.42 10.03 -11.52
C THR A 86 25.31 9.80 -10.29
N SER A 87 26.57 10.25 -10.38
CA SER A 87 27.56 10.19 -9.30
C SER A 87 27.10 10.98 -8.07
N ARG A 88 27.32 10.39 -6.89
CA ARG A 88 26.98 10.98 -5.59
C ARG A 88 27.92 10.44 -4.50
N PRO A 89 28.12 11.17 -3.38
CA PRO A 89 28.80 10.62 -2.22
C PRO A 89 28.07 9.38 -1.71
N ASP A 90 28.82 8.33 -1.39
CA ASP A 90 28.26 7.09 -0.82
C ASP A 90 27.76 7.29 0.63
N ASP A 91 28.42 8.18 1.38
CA ASP A 91 28.17 8.43 2.79
C ASP A 91 28.45 9.91 3.13
N LEU A 92 28.32 10.28 4.40
CA LEU A 92 28.63 11.62 4.90
C LEU A 92 30.09 12.02 4.65
N THR A 93 30.26 13.17 3.98
CA THR A 93 31.59 13.74 3.72
C THR A 93 32.00 14.72 4.83
N GLU A 94 33.27 14.66 5.26
CA GLU A 94 33.82 15.66 6.18
C GLU A 94 34.03 17.01 5.47
N ASN A 95 33.39 18.05 6.01
CA ASN A 95 33.45 19.41 5.51
C ASN A 95 34.56 20.19 6.25
N PRO A 96 35.36 20.99 5.53
CA PRO A 96 36.35 21.86 6.17
C PRO A 96 35.66 22.98 6.96
N ILE A 97 36.20 23.27 8.14
CA ILE A 97 35.78 24.39 8.98
C ILE A 97 36.95 25.37 9.19
N GLU A 98 36.65 26.64 9.46
CA GLU A 98 37.64 27.60 9.95
C GLU A 98 37.36 27.90 11.42
N VAL A 99 38.38 27.71 12.26
CA VAL A 99 38.28 27.86 13.72
C VAL A 99 38.96 29.16 14.16
N PHE A 100 38.29 29.89 15.05
CA PHE A 100 38.77 31.11 15.70
C PHE A 100 38.80 30.86 17.22
N ASP A 101 39.98 30.51 17.73
CA ASP A 101 40.22 30.11 19.12
C ASP A 101 41.27 30.99 19.84
N GLY A 102 41.59 32.16 19.28
CA GLY A 102 42.63 33.03 19.83
C GLY A 102 44.06 32.46 19.79
N GLY A 103 44.26 31.27 19.24
CA GLY A 103 45.56 30.61 19.10
C GLY A 103 46.02 29.79 20.31
N ASP A 104 45.18 29.54 21.31
CA ASP A 104 45.52 28.74 22.50
C ASP A 104 45.25 27.22 22.31
N GLY A 105 44.61 26.83 21.21
CA GLY A 105 44.28 25.46 20.84
C GLY A 105 43.11 24.85 21.63
N GLN A 106 42.43 25.63 22.46
CA GLN A 106 41.23 25.25 23.19
C GLN A 106 39.99 25.97 22.64
N PHE A 107 38.84 25.30 22.66
CA PHE A 107 37.60 25.87 22.17
C PHE A 107 36.69 26.22 23.33
N SER A 108 36.72 27.48 23.79
CA SER A 108 36.05 27.94 25.00
C SER A 108 35.53 29.38 24.91
N GLY A 109 34.69 29.79 25.86
CA GLY A 109 34.27 31.20 25.99
C GLY A 109 33.67 31.80 24.71
N THR A 110 34.39 32.73 24.07
CA THR A 110 33.96 33.45 22.87
C THR A 110 34.37 32.79 21.55
N ASP A 111 35.05 31.65 21.61
CA ASP A 111 35.55 30.93 20.44
C ASP A 111 34.41 30.41 19.57
N TYR A 112 34.70 30.31 18.28
CA TYR A 112 33.74 29.84 17.30
C TYR A 112 34.44 29.23 16.10
N PHE A 113 33.72 28.40 15.36
CA PHE A 113 34.10 28.03 14.00
C PHE A 113 33.04 28.49 13.01
N ILE A 114 33.45 28.61 11.75
CA ILE A 114 32.57 28.92 10.64
C ILE A 114 32.66 27.84 9.56
N PHE A 115 31.56 27.65 8.85
CA PHE A 115 31.49 26.77 7.69
C PHE A 115 30.53 27.34 6.65
N TYR A 116 30.69 26.88 5.40
CA TYR A 116 29.78 27.20 4.31
C TYR A 116 28.74 26.08 4.18
N ALA A 117 27.49 26.44 3.95
CA ALA A 117 26.45 25.50 3.57
C ALA A 117 25.66 26.05 2.36
N PRO A 118 25.51 25.27 1.27
CA PRO A 118 24.69 25.69 0.12
C PRO A 118 23.19 25.73 0.44
N GLY A 119 22.76 25.06 1.52
CA GLY A 119 21.35 24.94 1.88
C GLY A 119 20.60 23.90 1.03
N PRO A 120 19.30 23.70 1.30
CA PRO A 120 18.51 22.66 0.63
C PRO A 120 18.20 23.01 -0.84
N GLN A 121 18.12 24.30 -1.17
CA GLN A 121 17.83 24.79 -2.53
C GLN A 121 19.11 24.96 -3.33
N ARG A 122 19.09 24.60 -4.62
CA ARG A 122 20.28 24.65 -5.46
C ARG A 122 20.06 25.48 -6.71
N TRP A 123 21.12 26.13 -7.18
CA TRP A 123 21.24 26.59 -8.55
C TRP A 123 22.04 25.59 -9.37
N GLU A 124 21.40 24.99 -10.37
CA GLU A 124 22.05 24.13 -11.35
C GLU A 124 22.61 24.99 -12.49
N LYS A 125 23.83 24.69 -12.92
CA LYS A 125 24.49 25.42 -14.00
C LYS A 125 24.16 24.77 -15.34
N ASP A 126 23.76 25.59 -16.30
CA ASP A 126 23.72 25.22 -17.71
C ASP A 126 24.98 25.78 -18.38
N SER A 127 25.98 24.92 -18.54
CA SER A 127 27.26 25.34 -19.12
C SER A 127 27.19 25.57 -20.63
N LEU A 128 26.19 24.98 -21.31
CA LEU A 128 26.00 25.16 -22.75
C LEU A 128 25.42 26.54 -23.06
N ASN A 129 24.42 26.95 -22.29
CA ASN A 129 23.73 28.23 -22.47
C ASN A 129 24.28 29.36 -21.58
N GLN A 130 25.33 29.09 -20.80
CA GLN A 130 25.91 30.03 -19.82
C GLN A 130 24.84 30.61 -18.88
N ALA A 131 23.97 29.74 -18.39
CA ALA A 131 22.81 30.10 -17.58
C ALA A 131 22.77 29.31 -16.26
N PHE A 132 21.80 29.63 -15.43
CA PHE A 132 21.48 28.90 -14.21
C PHE A 132 20.00 28.57 -14.19
N HIS A 133 19.63 27.52 -13.46
CA HIS A 133 18.25 27.17 -13.17
C HIS A 133 18.15 26.82 -11.69
N HIS A 134 17.17 27.37 -10.98
CA HIS A 134 16.91 26.94 -9.62
C HIS A 134 16.31 25.53 -9.64
N ARG A 135 16.62 24.77 -8.60
CA ARG A 135 15.99 23.49 -8.29
C ARG A 135 15.64 23.49 -6.82
N LYS A 136 14.33 23.57 -6.55
CA LYS A 136 13.81 23.53 -5.19
C LYS A 136 13.73 22.09 -4.69
N ASN A 137 14.11 21.88 -3.43
CA ASN A 137 14.03 20.60 -2.76
C ASN A 137 12.57 20.27 -2.43
N LEU A 138 12.09 19.19 -3.04
CA LEU A 138 10.72 18.71 -2.92
C LEU A 138 10.42 18.10 -1.55
N TYR A 139 11.46 17.60 -0.87
CA TYR A 139 11.33 16.72 0.29
C TYR A 139 11.57 17.44 1.61
N THR A 140 12.34 18.53 1.61
CA THR A 140 12.64 19.28 2.83
C THR A 140 13.00 20.74 2.58
N ASP A 141 12.83 21.57 3.60
CA ASP A 141 13.30 22.96 3.66
C ASP A 141 14.59 23.10 4.50
N THR A 142 15.22 21.99 4.87
CA THR A 142 16.37 21.95 5.79
C THR A 142 17.45 21.03 5.25
N ALA A 143 18.68 21.55 5.14
CA ALA A 143 19.86 20.73 4.94
C ALA A 143 20.46 20.36 6.31
N PHE A 144 20.90 19.11 6.49
CA PHE A 144 21.41 18.62 7.76
C PHE A 144 22.92 18.40 7.72
N TYR A 145 23.56 18.63 8.87
CA TYR A 145 24.97 18.39 9.12
C TYR A 145 25.16 17.73 10.48
N TYR A 146 26.33 17.14 10.69
CA TYR A 146 26.66 16.37 11.88
C TYR A 146 28.01 16.81 12.45
N ILE A 147 28.02 17.17 13.73
CA ILE A 147 29.23 17.49 14.48
C ILE A 147 29.69 16.24 15.21
N THR A 148 30.99 15.96 15.16
CA THR A 148 31.64 14.94 15.99
C THR A 148 32.94 15.47 16.59
N ILE A 149 33.31 14.94 17.75
CA ILE A 149 34.47 15.36 18.52
C ILE A 149 35.49 14.21 18.60
N GLY A 150 36.72 14.48 18.15
CA GLY A 150 37.85 13.55 18.19
C GLY A 150 38.68 13.59 16.91
N GLY A 151 39.89 13.03 16.96
CA GLY A 151 40.82 13.06 15.82
C GLY A 151 41.26 14.48 15.44
N THR A 152 41.64 14.67 14.17
CA THR A 152 42.02 15.96 13.61
C THR A 152 41.00 16.37 12.55
N GLY A 153 40.28 17.45 12.78
CA GLY A 153 39.25 17.89 11.86
C GLY A 153 39.78 18.59 10.62
N LYS A 154 39.05 18.44 9.51
CA LYS A 154 39.35 19.11 8.25
C LYS A 154 39.25 20.64 8.41
N ARG A 155 40.22 21.36 7.84
CA ARG A 155 40.29 22.82 7.89
C ARG A 155 40.26 23.42 6.50
N ILE A 156 39.80 24.68 6.40
CA ILE A 156 39.78 25.42 5.14
C ILE A 156 41.21 25.63 4.65
N GLY A 157 41.52 25.09 3.47
CA GLY A 157 42.82 25.23 2.83
C GLY A 157 42.95 26.54 2.06
N THR A 158 44.19 26.89 1.68
CA THR A 158 44.48 28.00 0.76
C THR A 158 44.65 27.48 -0.67
N ASN A 159 44.09 28.18 -1.64
CA ASN A 159 44.30 27.90 -3.05
C ASN A 159 45.77 28.14 -3.43
N PRO A 160 46.33 27.35 -4.35
CA PRO A 160 47.63 27.66 -4.96
C PRO A 160 47.56 29.00 -5.70
N THR A 161 48.67 29.74 -5.72
CA THR A 161 48.77 31.03 -6.42
C THR A 161 48.47 30.84 -7.91
N ALA A 162 47.48 31.57 -8.43
CA ALA A 162 47.10 31.52 -9.84
C ALA A 162 48.19 32.14 -10.74
N ALA A 163 48.15 31.80 -12.04
CA ALA A 163 48.96 32.45 -13.06
C ALA A 163 48.60 33.94 -13.21
N THR A 164 49.46 34.73 -13.86
CA THR A 164 49.22 36.16 -14.09
C THR A 164 47.84 36.39 -14.73
N PRO A 165 46.97 37.22 -14.13
CA PRO A 165 45.62 37.45 -14.64
C PRO A 165 45.66 38.17 -15.99
N VAL A 166 44.81 37.75 -16.93
CA VAL A 166 44.68 38.34 -18.28
C VAL A 166 43.43 39.20 -18.44
N SER A 167 42.52 39.15 -17.47
CA SER A 167 41.30 39.96 -17.41
C SER A 167 41.04 40.45 -15.98
N THR A 168 40.24 41.51 -15.85
CA THR A 168 39.78 42.02 -14.54
C THR A 168 38.27 41.95 -14.47
N VAL A 169 37.75 41.36 -13.39
CA VAL A 169 36.33 41.15 -13.12
C VAL A 169 35.90 42.15 -12.05
N THR A 170 35.03 43.08 -12.44
CA THR A 170 34.45 44.13 -11.57
C THR A 170 32.92 44.03 -11.48
N SER A 171 32.31 43.06 -12.16
CA SER A 171 30.89 42.73 -12.10
C SER A 171 30.69 41.22 -12.21
N PHE A 172 29.53 40.71 -11.82
CA PHE A 172 29.25 39.27 -11.78
C PHE A 172 27.80 38.96 -12.18
N ASN A 173 27.52 37.69 -12.48
CA ASN A 173 26.17 37.18 -12.76
C ASN A 173 25.42 37.02 -11.43
N GLU A 174 24.34 37.78 -11.27
CA GLU A 174 23.39 37.62 -10.18
C GLU A 174 22.18 36.81 -10.65
N ARG A 175 21.61 36.04 -9.72
CA ARG A 175 20.44 35.19 -9.93
C ARG A 175 19.52 35.25 -8.71
N TYR A 176 18.22 35.26 -8.96
CA TYR A 176 17.16 35.25 -7.94
C TYR A 176 16.01 34.39 -8.45
N PHE A 177 15.33 33.68 -7.55
CA PHE A 177 14.10 32.96 -7.87
C PHE A 177 13.04 33.20 -6.78
N TYR A 178 11.78 33.08 -7.16
CA TYR A 178 10.65 33.01 -6.27
C TYR A 178 9.78 31.82 -6.66
N GLU A 179 9.47 30.98 -5.68
CA GLU A 179 8.62 29.79 -5.83
C GLU A 179 7.96 29.48 -4.49
N ASN A 180 6.64 29.33 -4.49
CA ASN A 180 5.86 29.07 -3.28
C ASN A 180 4.91 27.90 -3.52
N ASP A 181 4.97 26.86 -2.67
CA ASP A 181 4.26 25.60 -2.93
C ASP A 181 2.95 25.59 -2.13
N LEU A 182 1.85 26.02 -2.76
CA LEU A 182 0.55 26.17 -2.09
C LEU A 182 -0.45 25.08 -2.48
N ILE A 183 -0.46 24.63 -3.74
CA ILE A 183 -1.46 23.68 -4.25
C ILE A 183 -0.85 22.62 -5.18
N ASN A 184 -1.22 21.36 -4.97
CA ASN A 184 -1.07 20.29 -5.95
C ASN A 184 -2.47 19.94 -6.49
N PHE A 185 -2.65 19.95 -7.81
CA PHE A 185 -4.00 19.87 -8.40
C PHE A 185 -4.60 18.47 -8.38
N LEU A 186 -3.77 17.43 -8.48
CA LEU A 186 -4.20 16.06 -8.70
C LEU A 186 -4.11 15.19 -7.43
N ASN A 187 -3.62 15.76 -6.33
CA ASN A 187 -3.13 15.00 -5.17
C ASN A 187 -2.13 13.91 -5.61
N SER A 188 -1.27 14.26 -6.56
CA SER A 188 -0.43 13.34 -7.31
C SER A 188 0.67 14.10 -8.04
N GLY A 189 1.81 13.45 -8.24
CA GLY A 189 2.96 14.07 -8.88
C GLY A 189 3.72 15.04 -7.97
N LYS A 190 4.91 15.44 -8.43
CA LYS A 190 5.87 16.22 -7.65
C LYS A 190 5.58 17.72 -7.57
N GLU A 191 4.84 18.27 -8.53
CA GLU A 191 4.75 19.72 -8.71
C GLU A 191 3.73 20.35 -7.76
N TRP A 192 4.09 21.52 -7.23
CA TRP A 192 3.21 22.36 -6.44
C TRP A 192 3.21 23.76 -7.05
N TYR A 193 2.04 24.39 -7.11
CA TYR A 193 1.87 25.73 -7.64
C TYR A 193 1.62 26.73 -6.52
N GLY A 194 2.00 27.97 -6.77
CA GLY A 194 1.87 29.08 -5.85
C GLY A 194 0.57 29.85 -6.00
N GLU A 195 0.68 31.16 -6.01
CA GLU A 195 -0.46 32.05 -5.85
C GLU A 195 -1.46 31.92 -7.00
N GLU A 196 -2.74 31.77 -6.66
CA GLU A 196 -3.84 31.77 -7.62
C GLU A 196 -4.20 33.19 -8.08
N PHE A 197 -4.57 33.29 -9.36
CA PHE A 197 -5.13 34.44 -10.03
C PHE A 197 -6.49 34.10 -10.64
N ASN A 198 -7.55 34.80 -10.22
CA ASN A 198 -8.89 34.61 -10.80
C ASN A 198 -9.73 35.89 -10.69
N SER A 199 -10.75 36.00 -11.54
CA SER A 199 -11.69 37.12 -11.60
C SER A 199 -13.00 36.87 -10.84
N ASN A 200 -13.09 35.78 -10.06
CA ASN A 200 -14.26 35.46 -9.26
C ASN A 200 -14.37 36.43 -8.06
N ALA A 201 -15.54 36.50 -7.43
CA ALA A 201 -15.74 37.36 -6.26
C ALA A 201 -14.75 37.01 -5.14
N GLY A 202 -13.96 37.98 -4.67
CA GLY A 202 -12.88 37.77 -3.69
C GLY A 202 -11.55 37.31 -4.29
N GLY A 203 -11.49 37.03 -5.60
CA GLY A 203 -10.29 36.70 -6.35
C GLY A 203 -9.34 37.87 -6.55
N THR A 204 -8.08 37.56 -6.88
CA THR A 204 -7.05 38.55 -7.18
C THR A 204 -6.54 38.34 -8.60
N VAL A 205 -6.65 39.35 -9.48
CA VAL A 205 -6.11 39.26 -10.86
C VAL A 205 -4.73 39.89 -11.02
N ASN A 206 -4.23 40.63 -10.02
CA ASN A 206 -2.93 41.31 -10.06
C ASN A 206 -2.10 40.99 -8.82
N ARG A 207 -0.83 40.61 -9.00
CA ARG A 207 0.13 40.43 -7.89
C ARG A 207 1.48 41.03 -8.27
N SER A 208 2.20 41.55 -7.29
CA SER A 208 3.51 42.18 -7.48
C SER A 208 4.51 41.66 -6.45
N PHE A 209 5.73 41.42 -6.90
CA PHE A 209 6.85 40.93 -6.11
C PHE A 209 8.02 41.91 -6.23
N THR A 210 8.60 42.30 -5.11
CA THR A 210 9.74 43.24 -5.05
C THR A 210 11.03 42.48 -4.81
N VAL A 211 12.06 42.77 -5.60
CA VAL A 211 13.39 42.18 -5.51
C VAL A 211 14.43 43.28 -5.41
N ASP A 212 15.15 43.33 -4.28
CA ASP A 212 16.20 44.32 -4.06
C ASP A 212 17.56 43.79 -4.53
N TRP A 213 18.10 44.41 -5.58
CA TRP A 213 19.38 44.12 -6.22
C TRP A 213 20.28 45.37 -6.26
N PRO A 214 20.85 45.79 -5.12
CA PRO A 214 21.72 46.97 -5.09
C PRO A 214 22.95 46.76 -5.98
N GLY A 215 23.34 47.79 -6.74
CA GLY A 215 24.48 47.72 -7.66
C GLY A 215 24.21 47.00 -8.99
N LEU A 216 22.93 46.81 -9.35
CA LEU A 216 22.53 46.34 -10.69
C LEU A 216 23.14 47.22 -11.78
N GLN A 217 23.77 46.59 -12.76
CA GLN A 217 24.40 47.27 -13.90
C GLN A 217 23.35 47.57 -14.96
N ASN A 218 23.56 48.64 -15.74
CA ASN A 218 22.71 48.99 -16.89
C ASN A 218 22.92 48.01 -18.07
N GLN A 219 22.52 46.77 -17.86
CA GLN A 219 22.65 45.60 -18.74
C GLN A 219 21.29 44.88 -18.80
N PRO A 220 21.09 43.96 -19.75
CA PRO A 220 19.87 43.17 -19.78
C PRO A 220 19.66 42.38 -18.48
N VAL A 221 18.47 42.52 -17.89
CA VAL A 221 17.92 41.62 -16.87
C VAL A 221 16.99 40.64 -17.57
N THR A 222 17.29 39.35 -17.47
CA THR A 222 16.46 38.28 -18.01
C THR A 222 15.43 37.86 -16.96
N LEU A 223 14.15 37.88 -17.35
CA LEU A 223 13.04 37.32 -16.62
C LEU A 223 12.67 35.97 -17.26
N ILE A 224 12.56 34.93 -16.43
CA ILE A 224 12.01 33.63 -16.81
C ILE A 224 10.83 33.37 -15.90
N THR A 225 9.70 32.96 -16.45
CA THR A 225 8.51 32.60 -15.66
C THR A 225 8.02 31.23 -16.06
N ASP A 226 7.53 30.48 -15.09
CA ASP A 226 6.71 29.29 -15.29
C ASP A 226 5.34 29.49 -14.64
N LEU A 227 4.29 29.23 -15.41
CA LEU A 227 2.91 29.58 -15.08
C LEU A 227 2.00 28.43 -15.47
N ALA A 228 0.90 28.27 -14.75
CA ALA A 228 -0.18 27.36 -15.11
C ALA A 228 -1.51 28.11 -15.24
N GLY A 229 -2.46 27.54 -15.96
CA GLY A 229 -3.82 28.05 -16.02
C GLY A 229 -4.83 27.02 -16.48
N ARG A 230 -6.07 27.21 -16.01
CA ARG A 230 -7.22 26.38 -16.33
C ARG A 230 -8.31 27.27 -16.91
N SER A 231 -8.52 27.13 -18.22
CA SER A 231 -9.56 27.83 -18.96
C SER A 231 -10.17 26.86 -19.96
N VAL A 232 -11.46 26.55 -19.80
CA VAL A 232 -12.15 25.54 -20.63
C VAL A 232 -12.63 26.18 -21.92
N GLY A 233 -12.12 25.73 -23.08
CA GLY A 233 -12.59 26.15 -24.40
C GLY A 233 -12.05 27.47 -24.95
N ALA A 234 -11.27 28.25 -24.20
CA ALA A 234 -10.55 29.43 -24.71
C ALA A 234 -9.20 29.66 -24.00
N PRO A 235 -8.14 30.07 -24.71
CA PRO A 235 -6.85 30.35 -24.10
C PRO A 235 -6.93 31.60 -23.20
N SER A 236 -6.12 31.62 -22.16
CA SER A 236 -5.95 32.78 -21.27
C SER A 236 -4.54 33.32 -21.37
N SER A 237 -4.21 34.42 -20.68
CA SER A 237 -2.83 34.92 -20.67
C SER A 237 -2.44 35.64 -19.39
N PHE A 238 -1.14 35.71 -19.14
CA PHE A 238 -0.53 36.59 -18.16
C PHE A 238 0.18 37.74 -18.87
N ALA A 239 -0.12 38.98 -18.47
CA ALA A 239 0.68 40.15 -18.78
C ALA A 239 1.65 40.40 -17.62
N ILE A 240 2.95 40.32 -17.88
CA ILE A 240 3.98 40.47 -16.84
C ILE A 240 4.80 41.72 -17.12
N LYS A 241 4.98 42.53 -16.07
CA LYS A 241 5.73 43.78 -16.13
C LYS A 241 6.95 43.73 -15.21
N LEU A 242 8.07 44.30 -15.68
CA LEU A 242 9.23 44.62 -14.86
C LEU A 242 9.32 46.14 -14.74
N ASN A 243 9.25 46.68 -13.52
CA ASN A 243 9.28 48.13 -13.25
C ASN A 243 8.27 48.93 -14.10
N ASN A 244 7.02 48.47 -14.10
CA ASN A 244 5.89 49.01 -14.88
C ASN A 244 6.04 48.93 -16.42
N GLN A 245 7.14 48.38 -16.95
CA GLN A 245 7.31 48.11 -18.38
C GLN A 245 6.86 46.69 -18.72
N GLN A 246 6.09 46.52 -19.80
CA GLN A 246 5.68 45.19 -20.26
C GLN A 246 6.91 44.35 -20.63
N ALA A 247 7.10 43.22 -19.95
CA ALA A 247 8.24 42.32 -20.15
C ALA A 247 7.84 41.04 -20.89
N GLN A 248 6.64 40.50 -20.62
CA GLN A 248 6.13 39.27 -21.23
C GLN A 248 4.61 39.31 -21.39
N THR A 249 4.11 38.59 -22.40
CA THR A 249 2.70 38.21 -22.51
C THR A 249 2.68 36.71 -22.73
N VAL A 250 2.40 35.95 -21.68
CA VAL A 250 2.44 34.48 -21.70
C VAL A 250 1.04 33.96 -21.97
N THR A 251 0.82 33.34 -23.14
CA THR A 251 -0.45 32.69 -23.46
C THR A 251 -0.49 31.30 -22.86
N ILE A 252 -1.53 31.01 -22.07
CA ILE A 252 -1.82 29.68 -21.55
C ILE A 252 -2.87 29.01 -22.44
N PRO A 253 -2.58 27.83 -23.02
CA PRO A 253 -3.56 27.08 -23.81
C PRO A 253 -4.86 26.78 -23.05
N ALA A 254 -5.94 26.61 -23.80
CA ALA A 254 -7.20 26.11 -23.24
C ALA A 254 -7.08 24.62 -22.90
N VAL A 255 -7.82 24.20 -21.88
CA VAL A 255 -8.08 22.77 -21.61
C VAL A 255 -9.50 22.40 -22.07
N THR A 256 -9.78 21.11 -22.22
CA THR A 256 -11.10 20.61 -22.65
C THR A 256 -12.11 20.60 -21.50
N GLY A 257 -11.64 20.46 -20.26
CA GLY A 257 -12.48 20.27 -19.07
C GLY A 257 -12.96 18.83 -18.86
N TYR A 258 -12.61 17.91 -19.76
CA TYR A 258 -12.88 16.49 -19.56
C TYR A 258 -12.00 15.93 -18.43
N PHE A 259 -12.54 15.04 -17.59
CA PHE A 259 -11.91 14.67 -16.33
C PHE A 259 -10.62 13.84 -16.47
N LEU A 260 -10.43 13.14 -17.59
CA LEU A 260 -9.21 12.39 -17.90
C LEU A 260 -8.17 13.22 -18.67
N ASP A 261 -8.58 14.36 -19.23
CA ASP A 261 -7.69 15.24 -19.97
C ASP A 261 -6.86 16.08 -19.00
N GLN A 262 -5.88 16.78 -19.56
CA GLN A 262 -5.04 17.72 -18.81
C GLN A 262 -5.88 18.70 -17.98
N PHE A 263 -5.66 18.70 -16.66
CA PHE A 263 -6.43 19.51 -15.70
C PHE A 263 -6.17 21.01 -15.88
N ALA A 264 -4.91 21.38 -16.05
CA ALA A 264 -4.43 22.74 -16.31
C ALA A 264 -3.26 22.69 -17.29
N ALA A 265 -3.07 23.75 -18.08
CA ALA A 265 -1.96 23.87 -19.01
C ALA A 265 -0.84 24.74 -18.42
N GLY A 266 0.40 24.32 -18.62
CA GLY A 266 1.60 25.08 -18.24
C GLY A 266 2.18 25.88 -19.41
N ALA A 267 2.82 27.00 -19.13
CA ALA A 267 3.66 27.70 -20.09
C ALA A 267 4.83 28.40 -19.40
N SER A 268 6.00 28.33 -20.04
CA SER A 268 7.18 29.07 -19.63
C SER A 268 7.56 30.12 -20.68
N GLN A 269 8.10 31.26 -20.24
CA GLN A 269 8.61 32.28 -21.15
C GLN A 269 9.86 32.94 -20.60
N ARG A 270 10.81 33.20 -21.49
CA ARG A 270 12.04 33.96 -21.22
C ARG A 270 12.01 35.28 -22.01
N SER A 271 12.35 36.38 -21.36
CA SER A 271 12.59 37.67 -22.02
C SER A 271 13.65 38.48 -21.28
N SER A 272 14.21 39.49 -21.93
CA SER A 272 15.21 40.36 -21.33
C SER A 272 14.84 41.82 -21.55
N THR A 273 15.06 42.65 -20.54
CA THR A 273 14.92 44.11 -20.64
C THR A 273 16.07 44.81 -19.93
N VAL A 274 16.48 45.98 -20.43
CA VAL A 274 17.59 46.73 -19.84
C VAL A 274 17.07 47.61 -18.70
N THR A 275 17.65 47.48 -17.52
CA THR A 275 17.35 48.34 -16.38
C THR A 275 18.54 48.40 -15.43
N ALA A 276 18.68 49.52 -14.71
CA ALA A 276 19.68 49.71 -13.66
C ALA A 276 19.04 50.05 -12.30
N GLN A 277 17.72 49.87 -12.17
CA GLN A 277 17.02 50.16 -10.91
C GLN A 277 17.42 49.13 -9.85
N SER A 278 17.79 49.62 -8.67
CA SER A 278 18.25 48.77 -7.57
C SER A 278 17.13 47.98 -6.90
N SER A 279 15.87 48.35 -7.10
CA SER A 279 14.70 47.58 -6.66
C SER A 279 13.86 47.27 -7.89
N LEU A 280 13.61 45.99 -8.12
CA LEU A 280 12.85 45.47 -9.25
C LEU A 280 11.45 45.07 -8.79
N SER A 281 10.41 45.57 -9.44
CA SER A 281 9.02 45.13 -9.24
C SER A 281 8.61 44.22 -10.40
N VAL A 282 8.38 42.95 -10.11
CA VAL A 282 7.81 41.97 -11.05
C VAL A 282 6.31 41.87 -10.79
N SER A 283 5.49 42.35 -11.74
CA SER A 283 4.03 42.40 -11.59
C SER A 283 3.34 41.49 -12.60
N PHE A 284 2.48 40.61 -12.12
CA PHE A 284 1.68 39.67 -12.90
C PHE A 284 0.23 40.14 -12.96
N SER A 285 -0.34 40.17 -14.17
CA SER A 285 -1.76 40.49 -14.42
C SER A 285 -2.40 39.36 -15.22
N TRP A 286 -3.44 38.74 -14.66
CA TRP A 286 -4.19 37.66 -15.29
C TRP A 286 -5.29 38.20 -16.22
N ASN A 287 -5.27 37.73 -17.47
CA ASN A 287 -6.26 38.01 -18.49
C ASN A 287 -7.01 36.71 -18.84
N PRO A 288 -8.16 36.44 -18.19
CA PRO A 288 -8.92 35.23 -18.42
C PRO A 288 -9.53 35.22 -19.83
N GLY A 289 -9.47 34.07 -20.51
CA GLY A 289 -10.11 33.86 -21.81
C GLY A 289 -11.64 33.78 -21.71
N LEU A 290 -12.14 33.25 -20.59
CA LEU A 290 -13.57 33.14 -20.25
C LEU A 290 -13.79 33.40 -18.75
N ALA A 291 -15.03 33.70 -18.38
CA ALA A 291 -15.42 33.84 -16.98
C ALA A 291 -15.16 32.52 -16.21
N GLY A 292 -14.60 32.62 -15.00
CA GLY A 292 -14.24 31.47 -14.17
C GLY A 292 -12.87 30.86 -14.46
N ALA A 293 -12.13 31.34 -15.47
CA ALA A 293 -10.77 30.88 -15.74
C ALA A 293 -9.80 31.29 -14.62
N GLN A 294 -8.92 30.36 -14.25
CA GLN A 294 -7.96 30.49 -13.15
C GLN A 294 -6.53 30.38 -13.70
N GLY A 295 -5.60 31.13 -13.11
CA GLY A 295 -4.16 31.06 -13.38
C GLY A 295 -3.36 30.90 -12.09
N TRP A 296 -2.15 30.35 -12.17
CA TRP A 296 -1.26 30.16 -11.03
C TRP A 296 0.18 30.50 -11.40
N LEU A 297 0.88 31.14 -10.46
CA LEU A 297 2.33 31.27 -10.53
C LEU A 297 2.97 29.98 -10.04
N ASN A 298 3.81 29.34 -10.86
CA ASN A 298 4.68 28.28 -10.37
C ASN A 298 5.92 28.94 -9.74
N TRP A 299 6.74 29.57 -10.58
CA TRP A 299 7.92 30.31 -10.16
C TRP A 299 8.33 31.38 -11.17
N PHE A 300 9.19 32.30 -10.74
CA PHE A 300 9.94 33.16 -11.66
C PHE A 300 11.40 33.29 -11.24
N GLU A 301 12.27 33.47 -12.24
CA GLU A 301 13.68 33.77 -12.06
C GLU A 301 14.04 35.12 -12.65
N LEU A 302 14.98 35.80 -12.01
CA LEU A 302 15.67 36.96 -12.54
C LEU A 302 17.16 36.65 -12.67
N HIS A 303 17.74 37.04 -13.80
CA HIS A 303 19.18 36.96 -14.05
C HIS A 303 19.69 38.32 -14.49
N GLY A 304 20.78 38.80 -13.89
CA GLY A 304 21.30 40.14 -14.19
C GLY A 304 22.79 40.29 -13.90
N ARG A 305 23.34 41.47 -14.19
CA ARG A 305 24.72 41.83 -13.87
C ARG A 305 24.75 42.78 -12.69
N ARG A 306 25.52 42.46 -11.64
CA ARG A 306 25.74 43.37 -10.49
C ARG A 306 27.20 43.78 -10.40
N ALA A 307 27.45 44.99 -9.90
CA ALA A 307 28.79 45.42 -9.51
C ALA A 307 29.34 44.46 -8.45
N LEU A 308 30.60 44.04 -8.61
CA LEU A 308 31.29 43.21 -7.63
C LEU A 308 31.71 44.09 -6.45
N ALA A 309 30.80 44.28 -5.50
CA ALA A 309 31.01 45.11 -4.32
C ALA A 309 30.18 44.60 -3.13
N MET A 310 30.75 44.73 -1.93
CA MET A 310 30.05 44.43 -0.69
C MET A 310 28.89 45.44 -0.50
N ASN A 311 27.67 44.91 -0.33
CA ASN A 311 26.44 45.67 -0.04
C ASN A 311 25.74 45.11 1.21
N GLY A 312 26.53 44.62 2.17
CA GLY A 312 26.09 43.87 3.35
C GLY A 312 27.26 43.05 3.91
N ASN A 313 26.95 42.08 4.77
CA ASN A 313 27.97 41.24 5.41
C ASN A 313 28.42 40.03 4.57
N ILE A 314 27.62 39.63 3.57
CA ILE A 314 27.85 38.44 2.72
C ILE A 314 27.53 38.81 1.27
N LEU A 315 28.36 38.35 0.34
CA LEU A 315 28.21 38.50 -1.10
C LEU A 315 28.59 37.18 -1.80
N PHE A 316 27.61 36.48 -2.37
CA PHE A 316 27.83 35.36 -3.27
C PHE A 316 28.04 35.87 -4.70
N PHE A 317 29.04 35.38 -5.42
CA PHE A 317 29.32 35.82 -6.78
C PHE A 317 29.94 34.75 -7.68
N ARG A 318 29.68 34.88 -8.98
CA ARG A 318 30.17 34.03 -10.07
C ARG A 318 30.03 34.77 -11.39
N ASP A 319 30.91 34.51 -12.36
CA ASP A 319 30.94 35.29 -13.61
C ASP A 319 31.22 34.44 -14.85
N TRP A 320 30.20 34.23 -15.69
CA TRP A 320 30.34 33.57 -17.00
C TRP A 320 31.21 34.38 -17.96
N SER A 321 31.21 35.72 -17.86
CA SER A 321 32.04 36.57 -18.73
C SER A 321 33.54 36.43 -18.44
N SER A 322 33.91 35.90 -17.27
CA SER A 322 35.29 35.59 -16.93
C SER A 322 35.77 34.26 -17.50
N VAL A 323 34.85 33.36 -17.88
CA VAL A 323 35.18 31.97 -18.22
C VAL A 323 35.81 31.88 -19.60
N ASN A 324 37.09 31.50 -19.66
CA ASN A 324 37.80 31.27 -20.91
C ASN A 324 38.94 30.25 -20.73
N THR A 325 39.01 29.27 -21.63
CA THR A 325 39.95 28.13 -21.51
C THR A 325 41.39 28.59 -21.35
N GLY A 326 42.06 28.12 -20.29
CA GLY A 326 43.48 28.40 -20.02
C GLY A 326 43.79 29.81 -19.51
N GLN A 327 42.78 30.58 -19.09
CA GLN A 327 42.97 31.95 -18.58
C GLN A 327 42.82 32.04 -17.06
N SER A 328 43.45 33.06 -16.47
CA SER A 328 43.25 33.48 -15.07
C SER A 328 42.68 34.90 -15.05
N ALA A 329 41.86 35.22 -14.05
CA ALA A 329 41.21 36.51 -13.90
C ALA A 329 41.49 37.14 -12.53
N ARG A 330 41.60 38.47 -12.51
CA ARG A 330 41.66 39.27 -11.27
C ARG A 330 40.26 39.71 -10.88
N PHE A 331 39.79 39.29 -9.71
CA PHE A 331 38.51 39.73 -9.15
C PHE A 331 38.73 40.94 -8.25
N GLN A 332 37.97 42.02 -8.45
CA GLN A 332 38.05 43.24 -7.64
C GLN A 332 36.72 43.50 -6.94
N ILE A 333 36.70 43.29 -5.64
CA ILE A 333 35.54 43.51 -4.77
C ILE A 333 35.64 44.90 -4.16
N GLY A 334 34.71 45.79 -4.54
CA GLY A 334 34.55 47.11 -3.93
C GLY A 334 33.90 47.06 -2.54
N ASN A 335 34.01 48.15 -1.79
CA ASN A 335 33.42 48.34 -0.45
C ASN A 335 33.84 47.27 0.57
N ALA A 336 34.99 46.61 0.37
CA ALA A 336 35.54 45.68 1.35
C ALA A 336 36.01 46.44 2.60
N VAL A 337 35.88 45.80 3.76
CA VAL A 337 36.32 46.33 5.06
C VAL A 337 37.46 45.48 5.63
N ALA A 338 38.12 45.97 6.67
CA ALA A 338 39.09 45.16 7.39
C ALA A 338 38.40 43.87 7.92
N GLY A 339 38.99 42.71 7.64
CA GLY A 339 38.43 41.41 8.02
C GLY A 339 37.45 40.81 7.01
N THR A 340 37.23 41.43 5.83
CA THR A 340 36.55 40.75 4.72
C THR A 340 37.38 39.57 4.23
N ALA A 341 36.81 38.36 4.26
CA ALA A 341 37.38 37.14 3.73
C ALA A 341 36.69 36.74 2.42
N VAL A 342 37.38 35.97 1.59
CA VAL A 342 36.81 35.36 0.38
C VAL A 342 37.08 33.86 0.43
N TRP A 343 36.05 33.05 0.19
CA TRP A 343 36.15 31.61 -0.04
C TRP A 343 35.70 31.28 -1.45
N GLU A 344 36.41 30.38 -2.13
CA GLU A 344 35.89 29.66 -3.30
C GLU A 344 35.00 28.51 -2.83
N ILE A 345 33.79 28.44 -3.37
CA ILE A 345 32.73 27.49 -3.00
C ILE A 345 32.19 26.73 -4.22
N THR A 346 32.97 26.66 -5.31
CA THR A 346 32.59 25.89 -6.53
C THR A 346 32.29 24.43 -6.22
N ASP A 347 33.06 23.84 -5.29
CA ASP A 347 32.72 22.57 -4.63
C ASP A 347 32.27 22.88 -3.21
N PRO A 348 30.97 22.74 -2.87
CA PRO A 348 30.45 23.07 -1.56
C PRO A 348 31.02 22.19 -0.44
N LEU A 349 31.56 21.00 -0.75
CA LEU A 349 32.13 20.06 0.23
C LEU A 349 33.62 20.29 0.48
N ALA A 350 34.26 21.13 -0.34
CA ALA A 350 35.68 21.43 -0.25
C ALA A 350 35.99 22.93 -0.50
N PRO A 351 35.37 23.86 0.25
CA PRO A 351 35.69 25.28 0.11
C PRO A 351 37.14 25.59 0.51
N SER A 352 37.70 26.61 -0.14
CA SER A 352 39.08 27.02 -0.01
C SER A 352 39.24 28.53 -0.10
N LYS A 353 40.40 29.05 0.29
CA LYS A 353 40.68 30.49 0.32
C LYS A 353 41.64 30.92 -0.78
N PRO A 354 41.25 31.80 -1.70
CA PRO A 354 42.23 32.51 -2.53
C PRO A 354 43.12 33.44 -1.68
N VAL A 355 44.31 33.73 -2.19
CA VAL A 355 45.19 34.75 -1.61
C VAL A 355 44.63 36.12 -1.97
N THR A 356 44.27 36.92 -0.96
CA THR A 356 43.63 38.23 -1.14
C THR A 356 44.57 39.37 -0.74
N ALA A 357 44.39 40.53 -1.36
CA ALA A 357 45.04 41.78 -0.99
C ALA A 357 44.01 42.92 -0.95
N ILE A 358 44.06 43.76 0.09
CA ILE A 358 43.16 44.91 0.25
C ILE A 358 43.94 46.22 0.14
N THR A 359 43.49 47.12 -0.73
CA THR A 359 44.03 48.47 -0.92
C THR A 359 42.88 49.48 -0.80
N GLY A 360 42.87 50.27 0.29
CA GLY A 360 41.73 51.13 0.62
C GLY A 360 40.48 50.28 0.90
N SER A 361 39.40 50.51 0.14
CA SER A 361 38.15 49.72 0.21
C SER A 361 38.01 48.68 -0.90
N GLN A 362 39.06 48.42 -1.67
CA GLN A 362 39.05 47.40 -2.73
C GLN A 362 39.84 46.16 -2.29
N LEU A 363 39.17 45.01 -2.21
CA LEU A 363 39.80 43.70 -2.06
C LEU A 363 40.00 43.08 -3.44
N SER A 364 41.15 42.45 -3.66
CA SER A 364 41.47 41.77 -4.93
C SER A 364 42.10 40.40 -4.70
N PHE A 365 41.84 39.48 -5.63
CA PHE A 365 42.51 38.19 -5.71
C PHE A 365 42.55 37.69 -7.16
N ASP A 366 43.51 36.83 -7.45
CA ASP A 366 43.67 36.21 -8.77
C ASP A 366 43.28 34.73 -8.67
N ASN A 367 42.52 34.21 -9.63
CA ASN A 367 42.20 32.79 -9.70
C ASN A 367 42.08 32.29 -11.15
N ASP A 368 42.16 30.98 -11.32
CA ASP A 368 41.84 30.30 -12.57
C ASP A 368 40.40 30.63 -13.01
N ALA A 369 40.25 30.95 -14.29
CA ALA A 369 38.99 31.26 -14.93
C ALA A 369 38.75 30.35 -16.16
N SER A 370 39.40 29.18 -16.23
CA SER A 370 39.13 28.19 -17.30
C SER A 370 37.77 27.53 -17.20
N ARG A 371 37.11 27.64 -16.05
CA ARG A 371 35.76 27.13 -15.76
C ARG A 371 35.02 28.14 -14.89
N LEU A 372 33.69 28.06 -14.87
CA LEU A 372 32.90 28.82 -13.92
C LEU A 372 33.28 28.41 -12.49
N ARG A 373 33.60 29.41 -11.67
CA ARG A 373 33.82 29.28 -10.23
C ARG A 373 32.81 30.11 -9.46
N GLU A 374 32.45 29.62 -8.29
CA GLU A 374 31.58 30.32 -7.35
C GLU A 374 32.36 30.73 -6.11
N TYR A 375 32.05 31.91 -5.58
CA TYR A 375 32.75 32.50 -4.46
C TYR A 375 31.77 33.13 -3.48
N VAL A 376 32.20 33.23 -2.23
CA VAL A 376 31.54 34.03 -1.20
C VAL A 376 32.55 34.99 -0.58
N ALA A 377 32.24 36.28 -0.58
CA ALA A 377 32.94 37.29 0.20
C ALA A 377 32.11 37.63 1.43
N PHE A 378 32.71 37.63 2.63
CA PHE A 378 31.96 37.84 3.86
C PHE A 378 32.80 38.51 4.96
N THR A 379 32.12 39.05 5.97
CA THR A 379 32.72 39.48 7.23
C THR A 379 32.31 38.54 8.36
N ASN A 380 33.07 38.49 9.46
CA ASN A 380 32.70 37.68 10.63
C ASN A 380 31.47 38.23 11.39
N ALA A 381 30.91 39.36 10.99
CA ALA A 381 29.69 39.94 11.54
C ALA A 381 28.45 39.45 10.77
N GLY A 382 27.36 39.19 11.49
CA GLY A 382 26.06 38.86 10.88
C GLY A 382 26.01 37.53 10.13
N LEU A 383 26.83 36.55 10.53
CA LEU A 383 26.75 35.17 10.05
C LEU A 383 25.54 34.45 10.68
N SER A 384 24.96 33.51 9.95
CA SER A 384 23.81 32.72 10.41
C SER A 384 24.23 31.73 11.51
N THR A 385 23.29 31.34 12.39
CA THR A 385 23.49 30.25 13.36
C THR A 385 22.66 29.05 12.92
N PRO A 386 23.19 27.82 12.92
CA PRO A 386 22.41 26.63 12.59
C PRO A 386 21.38 26.31 13.68
N ILE A 387 20.45 25.41 13.38
CA ILE A 387 19.45 24.89 14.30
C ILE A 387 20.04 23.67 15.02
N ALA A 388 19.99 23.64 16.36
CA ALA A 388 20.40 22.48 17.15
C ALA A 388 19.32 21.39 17.16
N LEU A 389 19.67 20.15 16.75
CA LEU A 389 18.72 19.02 16.68
C LEU A 389 19.06 17.88 17.66
N GLY A 390 20.18 18.00 18.39
CA GLY A 390 20.55 17.10 19.49
C GLY A 390 21.46 15.94 19.08
N LYS A 391 21.66 15.02 20.03
CA LYS A 391 22.56 13.86 19.88
C LYS A 391 21.94 12.77 19.01
N LEU A 392 22.75 12.15 18.16
CA LEU A 392 22.39 11.00 17.32
C LEU A 392 23.06 9.73 17.83
N ALA A 393 22.34 8.61 17.82
CA ALA A 393 22.91 7.29 18.10
C ALA A 393 23.75 6.79 16.92
N ASN A 394 24.80 6.03 17.21
CA ASN A 394 25.61 5.43 16.15
C ASN A 394 24.79 4.43 15.33
N GLN A 395 25.06 4.38 14.03
CA GLN A 395 24.40 3.52 13.05
C GLN A 395 25.38 3.16 11.93
N ASP A 396 25.23 1.97 11.36
CA ASP A 396 26.11 1.47 10.30
C ASP A 396 25.31 0.60 9.33
N LEU A 397 24.54 1.25 8.45
CA LEU A 397 23.82 0.55 7.39
C LEU A 397 24.77 0.02 6.30
N HIS A 398 26.02 0.46 6.27
CA HIS A 398 27.03 -0.04 5.33
C HIS A 398 27.53 -1.45 5.70
N ALA A 399 27.51 -1.81 6.99
CA ALA A 399 27.98 -3.11 7.49
C ALA A 399 26.86 -4.09 7.88
N ILE A 400 25.67 -3.98 7.27
CA ILE A 400 24.55 -4.89 7.57
C ILE A 400 24.79 -6.30 7.04
N SER A 401 24.32 -7.29 7.79
CA SER A 401 24.45 -8.70 7.45
C SER A 401 23.53 -9.11 6.29
N PRO A 402 23.92 -10.10 5.46
CA PRO A 402 23.08 -10.63 4.39
C PRO A 402 21.69 -11.12 4.85
N ALA A 403 20.67 -10.86 4.03
CA ALA A 403 19.25 -10.98 4.36
C ALA A 403 18.42 -11.19 3.10
N ASP A 404 17.41 -12.05 3.18
CA ASP A 404 16.44 -12.30 2.11
C ASP A 404 15.37 -11.20 2.05
N LEU A 405 14.96 -10.67 3.21
CA LEU A 405 13.91 -9.65 3.36
C LEU A 405 14.44 -8.40 4.06
N LEU A 406 14.34 -7.27 3.38
CA LEU A 406 14.54 -5.94 3.93
C LEU A 406 13.19 -5.34 4.33
N ILE A 407 13.05 -4.91 5.58
CA ILE A 407 11.88 -4.19 6.07
C ILE A 407 12.30 -2.75 6.37
N ILE A 408 11.78 -1.80 5.59
CA ILE A 408 12.01 -0.37 5.79
C ILE A 408 10.75 0.23 6.41
N THR A 409 10.89 0.88 7.57
CA THR A 409 9.75 1.35 8.35
C THR A 409 10.03 2.66 9.07
N HIS A 410 8.98 3.34 9.56
CA HIS A 410 9.17 4.47 10.47
C HIS A 410 9.35 3.97 11.91
N GLY A 411 10.08 4.72 12.74
CA GLY A 411 10.35 4.34 14.14
C GLY A 411 9.10 4.02 14.96
N SER A 412 7.98 4.69 14.68
CA SER A 412 6.68 4.46 15.34
C SER A 412 6.03 3.10 15.03
N LEU A 413 6.48 2.40 13.98
CA LEU A 413 5.94 1.10 13.55
C LEU A 413 6.92 -0.07 13.78
N SER A 414 8.09 0.22 14.35
CA SER A 414 9.18 -0.74 14.52
C SER A 414 8.80 -2.00 15.32
N GLY A 415 7.88 -1.89 16.28
CA GLY A 415 7.37 -3.04 17.03
C GLY A 415 6.67 -4.07 16.13
N GLU A 416 5.84 -3.62 15.19
CA GLU A 416 5.14 -4.50 14.25
C GLU A 416 6.08 -5.05 13.17
N ALA A 417 7.07 -4.26 12.73
CA ALA A 417 8.15 -4.74 11.86
C ALA A 417 8.92 -5.91 12.51
N GLN A 418 9.22 -5.81 13.80
CA GLN A 418 9.92 -6.86 14.55
C GLN A 418 9.08 -8.13 14.68
N ARG A 419 7.78 -8.01 14.96
CA ARG A 419 6.86 -9.15 15.02
C ARG A 419 6.80 -9.91 13.68
N LEU A 420 6.64 -9.18 12.57
CA LEU A 420 6.59 -9.79 11.24
C LEU A 420 7.94 -10.42 10.84
N ALA A 421 9.05 -9.74 11.12
CA ALA A 421 10.38 -10.29 10.88
C ALA A 421 10.61 -11.59 11.66
N GLN A 422 10.21 -11.64 12.93
CA GLN A 422 10.32 -12.84 13.76
C GLN A 422 9.48 -14.00 13.20
N PHE A 423 8.27 -13.70 12.71
CA PHE A 423 7.43 -14.69 12.05
C PHE A 423 8.14 -15.32 10.85
N HIS A 424 8.68 -14.53 9.91
CA HIS A 424 9.39 -15.08 8.75
C HIS A 424 10.66 -15.84 9.09
N GLN A 425 11.40 -15.41 10.12
CA GLN A 425 12.57 -16.13 10.60
C GLN A 425 12.19 -17.53 11.10
N GLN A 426 11.04 -17.66 11.79
CA GLN A 426 10.57 -18.91 12.38
C GLN A 426 9.84 -19.82 11.38
N HIS A 427 8.99 -19.23 10.54
CA HIS A 427 8.13 -19.95 9.60
C HIS A 427 8.85 -20.26 8.28
N ASP A 428 9.49 -19.27 7.67
CA ASP A 428 10.08 -19.39 6.33
C ASP A 428 11.60 -19.65 6.35
N GLY A 429 12.25 -19.39 7.49
CA GLY A 429 13.70 -19.45 7.62
C GLY A 429 14.43 -18.30 6.92
N TYR A 430 13.72 -17.20 6.60
CA TYR A 430 14.32 -16.04 5.95
C TYR A 430 15.24 -15.28 6.91
N LYS A 431 16.36 -14.79 6.38
CA LYS A 431 17.16 -13.78 7.07
C LYS A 431 16.51 -12.42 6.85
N THR A 432 16.35 -11.64 7.91
CA THR A 432 15.64 -10.36 7.86
C THR A 432 16.50 -9.23 8.41
N VAL A 433 16.37 -8.05 7.83
CA VAL A 433 16.96 -6.80 8.32
C VAL A 433 15.84 -5.76 8.41
N ILE A 434 15.76 -5.08 9.56
CA ILE A 434 14.83 -3.98 9.78
C ILE A 434 15.65 -2.71 9.88
N VAL A 435 15.29 -1.69 9.09
CA VAL A 435 15.90 -0.37 9.15
C VAL A 435 14.81 0.69 9.23
N THR A 436 15.10 1.78 9.94
CA THR A 436 14.20 2.93 9.99
C THR A 436 14.48 3.91 8.86
N THR A 437 13.46 4.65 8.42
CA THR A 437 13.62 5.72 7.43
C THR A 437 14.64 6.77 7.87
N ASP A 438 14.65 7.17 9.15
CA ASP A 438 15.66 8.08 9.69
C ASP A 438 17.09 7.55 9.57
N GLN A 439 17.31 6.25 9.85
CA GLN A 439 18.63 5.65 9.68
C GLN A 439 19.08 5.71 8.21
N VAL A 440 18.18 5.38 7.28
CA VAL A 440 18.44 5.45 5.84
C VAL A 440 18.77 6.89 5.43
N PHE A 441 17.98 7.87 5.84
CA PHE A 441 18.20 9.27 5.47
C PHE A 441 19.53 9.80 6.01
N ASN A 442 19.88 9.49 7.26
CA ASN A 442 21.13 9.96 7.87
C ASN A 442 22.37 9.54 7.05
N GLU A 443 22.38 8.33 6.49
CA GLU A 443 23.53 7.78 5.74
C GLU A 443 23.49 8.09 4.24
N PHE A 444 22.31 8.01 3.59
CA PHE A 444 22.24 8.02 2.12
C PHE A 444 21.84 9.37 1.51
N SER A 445 21.28 10.31 2.29
CA SER A 445 20.88 11.65 1.80
C SER A 445 21.41 12.79 2.67
N GLY A 446 22.31 12.49 3.60
CA GLY A 446 22.79 13.47 4.57
C GLY A 446 21.72 13.92 5.57
N GLY A 447 20.67 13.14 5.78
CA GLY A 447 19.56 13.40 6.71
C GLY A 447 18.28 13.95 6.08
N CYS A 448 18.27 14.22 4.77
CA CYS A 448 17.08 14.68 4.05
C CYS A 448 16.10 13.51 3.81
N PRO A 449 14.78 13.68 4.01
CA PRO A 449 13.79 12.61 3.82
C PRO A 449 13.49 12.35 2.32
N ASP A 450 14.54 12.10 1.54
CA ASP A 450 14.52 11.91 0.09
C ASP A 450 14.25 10.43 -0.24
N PRO A 451 13.20 10.09 -1.01
CA PRO A 451 12.92 8.70 -1.41
C PRO A 451 14.10 8.02 -2.13
N ALA A 452 14.92 8.76 -2.88
CA ALA A 452 16.08 8.18 -3.54
C ALA A 452 17.12 7.63 -2.55
N ALA A 453 17.11 8.08 -1.29
CA ALA A 453 17.94 7.51 -0.23
C ALA A 453 17.54 6.06 0.09
N ILE A 454 16.23 5.77 0.06
CA ILE A 454 15.69 4.42 0.25
C ILE A 454 16.13 3.52 -0.91
N ARG A 455 16.00 4.01 -2.16
CA ARG A 455 16.53 3.29 -3.33
C ARG A 455 18.04 3.09 -3.22
N ASP A 456 18.79 4.11 -2.83
CA ASP A 456 20.26 4.06 -2.72
C ASP A 456 20.73 3.06 -1.65
N PHE A 457 20.04 2.97 -0.51
CA PHE A 457 20.28 1.93 0.49
C PHE A 457 20.03 0.53 -0.07
N VAL A 458 18.88 0.30 -0.71
CA VAL A 458 18.52 -1.02 -1.28
C VAL A 458 19.49 -1.40 -2.39
N LYS A 459 19.88 -0.46 -3.25
CA LYS A 459 20.88 -0.65 -4.31
C LYS A 459 22.25 -0.97 -3.75
N MET A 460 22.72 -0.20 -2.77
CA MET A 460 24.00 -0.45 -2.10
C MET A 460 24.06 -1.88 -1.58
N TYR A 461 23.00 -2.30 -0.91
CA TYR A 461 22.90 -3.63 -0.38
C TYR A 461 22.88 -4.71 -1.48
N TYR A 462 22.10 -4.49 -2.54
CA TYR A 462 22.04 -5.39 -3.70
C TYR A 462 23.39 -5.53 -4.44
N ASP A 463 24.11 -4.43 -4.62
CA ASP A 463 25.39 -4.40 -5.32
C ASP A 463 26.52 -5.07 -4.52
N ARG A 464 26.52 -4.92 -3.19
CA ARG A 464 27.54 -5.54 -2.31
C ARG A 464 27.37 -7.04 -2.17
N MET A 465 26.14 -7.54 -2.24
CA MET A 465 25.86 -8.94 -2.01
C MET A 465 26.14 -9.77 -3.28
N GLY A 466 26.81 -10.91 -3.11
CA GLY A 466 26.93 -11.91 -4.17
C GLY A 466 25.54 -12.42 -4.59
N THR A 467 25.40 -12.93 -5.80
CA THR A 467 24.09 -13.30 -6.39
C THR A 467 23.22 -14.19 -5.50
N SER A 468 23.82 -15.08 -4.68
CA SER A 468 23.10 -15.96 -3.74
C SER A 468 22.75 -15.32 -2.39
N GLN A 469 23.23 -14.11 -2.12
CA GLN A 469 23.08 -13.38 -0.86
C GLN A 469 22.31 -12.05 -1.03
N ARG A 470 21.91 -11.72 -2.27
CA ARG A 470 21.11 -10.53 -2.58
C ARG A 470 19.74 -10.60 -1.89
N PRO A 471 19.17 -9.44 -1.52
CA PRO A 471 17.80 -9.40 -1.04
C PRO A 471 16.87 -9.91 -2.15
N LYS A 472 15.83 -10.65 -1.75
CA LYS A 472 14.76 -11.09 -2.64
C LYS A 472 13.52 -10.22 -2.48
N TYR A 473 13.34 -9.66 -1.29
CA TYR A 473 12.12 -8.96 -0.90
C TYR A 473 12.44 -7.61 -0.23
N LEU A 474 11.65 -6.59 -0.60
CA LEU A 474 11.59 -5.30 0.07
C LEU A 474 10.17 -5.03 0.55
N LEU A 475 9.97 -5.00 1.87
CA LEU A 475 8.73 -4.55 2.48
C LEU A 475 8.86 -3.09 2.94
N LEU A 476 7.97 -2.24 2.42
CA LEU A 476 7.77 -0.87 2.88
C LEU A 476 6.62 -0.86 3.90
N LEU A 477 6.94 -0.77 5.19
CA LEU A 477 5.95 -0.76 6.27
C LEU A 477 5.70 0.67 6.76
N GLY A 478 4.66 1.29 6.20
CA GLY A 478 4.20 2.64 6.53
C GLY A 478 3.48 3.29 5.34
N SER A 479 2.57 4.23 5.64
CA SER A 479 1.89 5.04 4.63
C SER A 479 2.85 5.97 3.88
N ALA A 480 2.55 6.22 2.61
CA ALA A 480 3.22 7.21 1.77
C ALA A 480 2.32 8.46 1.62
N SER A 481 2.88 9.52 1.04
CA SER A 481 2.11 10.71 0.65
C SER A 481 2.69 11.41 -0.58
N TYR A 482 1.82 11.97 -1.43
CA TYR A 482 2.23 12.94 -2.47
C TYR A 482 2.79 14.24 -1.85
N ASP A 483 2.45 14.52 -0.59
CA ASP A 483 2.94 15.68 0.16
C ASP A 483 4.09 15.31 1.10
N TYR A 484 5.31 15.35 0.55
CA TYR A 484 6.52 15.06 1.30
C TYR A 484 6.79 16.02 2.47
N ARG A 485 6.33 17.28 2.40
CA ARG A 485 6.65 18.32 3.40
C ARG A 485 5.52 18.57 4.40
N SER A 486 4.47 17.75 4.40
CA SER A 486 3.34 17.86 5.33
C SER A 486 2.70 19.26 5.35
N ARG A 487 2.48 19.81 4.16
CA ARG A 487 1.72 21.04 3.89
C ARG A 487 0.22 20.87 4.13
N ILE A 488 -0.33 19.66 3.98
CA ILE A 488 -1.76 19.36 4.17
C ILE A 488 -2.06 18.75 5.55
N SER A 489 -3.29 18.96 6.04
CA SER A 489 -3.76 18.39 7.32
C SER A 489 -3.98 16.89 7.21
N GLY A 490 -3.69 16.15 8.28
CA GLY A 490 -3.88 14.69 8.35
C GLY A 490 -2.88 13.89 7.53
N ASN A 491 -1.80 14.52 7.06
CA ASN A 491 -0.77 13.85 6.27
C ASN A 491 -0.03 12.77 7.09
N ALA A 492 0.14 11.60 6.49
CA ALA A 492 0.92 10.50 7.07
C ALA A 492 1.93 9.98 6.04
N ASN A 493 3.13 10.55 6.04
CA ASN A 493 4.23 10.16 5.15
C ASN A 493 5.34 9.43 5.92
N LEU A 494 5.03 8.25 6.44
CA LEU A 494 5.92 7.47 7.31
C LEU A 494 7.05 6.79 6.53
N VAL A 495 6.72 6.20 5.38
CA VAL A 495 7.68 5.63 4.43
C VAL A 495 7.35 6.20 3.04
N PRO A 496 8.09 7.22 2.58
CA PRO A 496 7.80 7.90 1.32
C PRO A 496 7.71 6.94 0.12
N GLY A 497 6.75 7.19 -0.78
CA GLY A 497 6.69 6.58 -2.12
C GLY A 497 7.45 7.43 -3.14
N PHE A 498 7.51 7.00 -4.40
CA PHE A 498 7.95 7.84 -5.51
C PHE A 498 6.73 8.46 -6.20
N GLU A 499 6.79 9.76 -6.49
CA GLU A 499 5.85 10.47 -7.35
C GLU A 499 6.48 10.78 -8.72
N THR A 500 5.70 10.71 -9.79
CA THR A 500 6.15 11.12 -11.13
C THR A 500 6.29 12.65 -11.29
N ALA A 501 7.02 13.09 -12.30
CA ALA A 501 7.12 14.52 -12.64
C ALA A 501 5.80 15.09 -13.20
N ASN A 502 4.99 14.26 -13.87
CA ASN A 502 3.68 14.69 -14.39
C ASN A 502 2.69 15.02 -13.26
N SER A 503 2.28 16.28 -13.17
CA SER A 503 1.42 16.78 -12.09
C SER A 503 0.17 17.51 -12.58
N LEU A 504 -0.02 17.60 -13.90
CA LEU A 504 -1.15 18.28 -14.55
C LEU A 504 -2.06 17.33 -15.35
N GLU A 505 -1.61 16.12 -15.62
CA GLU A 505 -2.31 15.15 -16.49
C GLU A 505 -2.69 13.90 -15.68
N PRO A 506 -3.99 13.67 -15.39
CA PRO A 506 -4.45 12.54 -14.59
C PRO A 506 -3.97 11.18 -15.10
N LEU A 507 -3.97 10.98 -16.42
CA LEU A 507 -3.53 9.72 -17.04
C LEU A 507 -2.01 9.49 -16.99
N ASN A 508 -1.21 10.53 -16.79
CA ASN A 508 0.26 10.44 -16.77
C ASN A 508 0.86 10.63 -15.37
N SER A 509 0.06 11.11 -14.41
CA SER A 509 0.44 11.22 -13.00
C SER A 509 0.26 9.89 -12.25
N TYR A 510 1.19 9.54 -11.37
CA TYR A 510 1.16 8.32 -10.55
C TYR A 510 2.21 8.30 -9.44
N THR A 511 1.87 7.51 -8.42
CA THR A 511 2.79 7.00 -7.40
C THR A 511 3.19 5.56 -7.71
N THR A 512 4.42 5.15 -7.40
CA THR A 512 4.87 3.75 -7.54
C THR A 512 6.00 3.38 -6.59
N ASP A 513 6.02 2.13 -6.14
CA ASP A 513 7.13 1.57 -5.35
C ASP A 513 8.18 0.86 -6.21
N ASP A 514 7.94 0.72 -7.53
CA ASP A 514 8.87 0.08 -8.47
C ASP A 514 10.24 0.75 -8.46
N PHE A 515 10.27 2.06 -8.21
CA PHE A 515 11.46 2.87 -8.04
C PHE A 515 12.49 2.24 -7.09
N PHE A 516 12.04 1.62 -6.00
CA PHE A 516 12.91 1.07 -4.97
C PHE A 516 13.52 -0.29 -5.32
N GLY A 517 13.05 -0.94 -6.39
CA GLY A 517 13.61 -2.18 -6.91
C GLY A 517 14.20 -2.06 -8.31
N MET A 518 14.30 -0.86 -8.88
CA MET A 518 15.08 -0.58 -10.08
C MET A 518 16.55 -0.33 -9.68
N LEU A 519 17.36 -1.39 -9.64
CA LEU A 519 18.67 -1.39 -8.98
C LEU A 519 19.85 -1.45 -9.95
N ASN A 520 19.63 -1.56 -11.26
CA ASN A 520 20.71 -1.58 -12.24
C ASN A 520 21.33 -0.19 -12.42
N ASP A 521 22.61 -0.14 -12.78
CA ASP A 521 23.37 1.13 -12.85
C ASP A 521 22.82 2.13 -13.87
N GLY A 522 22.15 1.64 -14.92
CA GLY A 522 21.54 2.46 -15.98
C GLY A 522 20.06 2.77 -15.79
N ASP A 523 19.44 2.32 -14.69
CA ASP A 523 18.02 2.55 -14.45
C ASP A 523 17.75 4.02 -14.11
N ASP A 524 16.70 4.57 -14.72
CA ASP A 524 16.21 5.92 -14.48
C ASP A 524 14.70 5.93 -14.69
N ILE A 525 13.96 5.98 -13.58
CA ILE A 525 12.49 5.93 -13.61
C ILE A 525 11.86 7.04 -14.44
N ASN A 526 12.56 8.16 -14.69
CA ASN A 526 12.05 9.25 -15.53
C ASN A 526 12.07 8.91 -17.03
N ARG A 527 12.70 7.78 -17.40
CA ARG A 527 12.61 7.21 -18.75
C ARG A 527 11.48 6.18 -18.79
N ASN A 528 10.57 6.36 -19.75
CA ASN A 528 9.53 5.38 -20.08
C ASN A 528 10.13 4.26 -20.94
N ASP A 529 11.17 3.60 -20.44
CA ASP A 529 11.94 2.57 -21.13
C ASP A 529 11.50 1.16 -20.67
N PRO A 530 11.01 0.29 -21.56
CA PRO A 530 10.59 -1.05 -21.19
C PRO A 530 11.75 -1.98 -20.78
N GLY A 531 13.01 -1.57 -21.01
CA GLY A 531 14.20 -2.27 -20.55
C GLY A 531 14.55 -2.06 -19.07
N MET A 532 13.86 -1.15 -18.38
CA MET A 532 14.09 -0.83 -16.98
C MET A 532 13.21 -1.71 -16.09
N LEU A 533 13.79 -2.81 -15.61
CA LEU A 533 13.09 -3.87 -14.90
C LEU A 533 13.29 -3.75 -13.39
N ILE A 534 12.43 -4.44 -12.64
CA ILE A 534 12.53 -4.52 -11.19
C ILE A 534 13.36 -5.76 -10.81
N ASP A 535 14.37 -5.59 -9.96
CA ASP A 535 15.35 -6.61 -9.57
C ASP A 535 14.96 -7.44 -8.33
N ILE A 536 14.03 -6.95 -7.49
CA ILE A 536 13.53 -7.64 -6.29
C ILE A 536 11.99 -7.56 -6.16
N GLY A 537 11.39 -8.46 -5.39
CA GLY A 537 9.96 -8.40 -5.06
C GLY A 537 9.65 -7.29 -4.06
N ILE A 538 8.73 -6.39 -4.39
CA ILE A 538 8.36 -5.24 -3.54
C ILE A 538 6.90 -5.35 -3.12
N GLY A 539 6.63 -5.03 -1.87
CA GLY A 539 5.26 -4.87 -1.35
C GLY A 539 5.21 -3.80 -0.27
N ARG A 540 4.04 -3.19 -0.09
CA ARG A 540 3.81 -2.14 0.90
C ARG A 540 2.67 -2.51 1.85
N ILE A 541 2.89 -2.33 3.14
CA ILE A 541 1.80 -2.27 4.13
C ILE A 541 1.61 -0.79 4.47
N PRO A 542 0.59 -0.10 3.88
CA PRO A 542 0.45 1.36 3.97
C PRO A 542 -0.19 1.82 5.29
N ALA A 543 0.25 1.26 6.42
CA ALA A 543 -0.29 1.57 7.74
C ALA A 543 0.08 2.99 8.17
N ARG A 544 -0.92 3.76 8.62
CA ARG A 544 -0.76 5.14 9.11
C ARG A 544 -0.31 5.21 10.57
N ASN A 545 -0.46 4.11 11.30
CA ASN A 545 -0.16 4.01 12.73
C ASN A 545 0.08 2.54 13.13
N ALA A 546 0.51 2.33 14.38
CA ALA A 546 0.83 1.00 14.89
C ALA A 546 -0.38 0.05 14.97
N ALA A 547 -1.60 0.58 15.15
CA ALA A 547 -2.81 -0.27 15.22
C ALA A 547 -3.15 -0.87 13.85
N GLU A 548 -3.13 -0.05 12.79
CA GLU A 548 -3.30 -0.53 11.41
C GLU A 548 -2.21 -1.53 11.00
N ALA A 549 -0.96 -1.27 11.39
CA ALA A 549 0.15 -2.21 11.15
C ALA A 549 -0.08 -3.53 11.89
N GLY A 550 -0.50 -3.48 13.16
CA GLY A 550 -0.81 -4.66 13.97
C GLY A 550 -1.92 -5.52 13.37
N ILE A 551 -2.99 -4.91 12.85
CA ILE A 551 -4.07 -5.63 12.16
C ILE A 551 -3.53 -6.44 10.98
N MET A 552 -2.67 -5.84 10.16
CA MET A 552 -2.10 -6.52 9.00
C MET A 552 -1.14 -7.65 9.40
N VAL A 553 -0.27 -7.41 10.39
CA VAL A 553 0.65 -8.43 10.92
C VAL A 553 -0.13 -9.60 11.52
N ASP A 554 -1.20 -9.34 12.26
CA ASP A 554 -2.06 -10.38 12.83
C ASP A 554 -2.76 -11.20 11.75
N LYS A 555 -3.22 -10.57 10.65
CA LYS A 555 -3.76 -11.27 9.49
C LYS A 555 -2.72 -12.22 8.87
N ILE A 556 -1.50 -11.74 8.62
CA ILE A 556 -0.42 -12.53 8.03
C ILE A 556 -0.10 -13.75 8.91
N ILE A 557 0.09 -13.56 10.21
CA ILE A 557 0.37 -14.67 11.13
C ILE A 557 -0.81 -15.66 11.18
N ARG A 558 -2.05 -15.16 11.27
CA ARG A 558 -3.26 -16.01 11.31
C ARG A 558 -3.45 -16.83 10.05
N TYR A 559 -3.16 -16.25 8.88
CA TYR A 559 -3.31 -16.90 7.57
C TYR A 559 -2.55 -18.24 7.46
N HIS A 560 -1.44 -18.36 8.20
CA HIS A 560 -0.61 -19.56 8.28
C HIS A 560 -0.94 -20.50 9.47
N SER A 561 -2.00 -20.20 10.22
CA SER A 561 -2.47 -21.05 11.32
C SER A 561 -3.35 -22.20 10.84
N SER A 562 -3.52 -23.23 11.68
CA SER A 562 -4.42 -24.36 11.40
C SER A 562 -5.89 -23.94 11.23
N ALA A 563 -6.31 -22.83 11.85
CA ALA A 563 -7.67 -22.30 11.73
C ALA A 563 -7.97 -21.81 10.31
N SER A 564 -6.95 -21.36 9.58
CA SER A 564 -7.06 -20.87 8.21
C SER A 564 -6.88 -21.97 7.14
N LEU A 565 -6.77 -23.25 7.52
CA LEU A 565 -6.80 -24.37 6.57
C LEU A 565 -8.23 -24.70 6.15
N GLY A 566 -8.45 -24.97 4.86
CA GLY A 566 -9.77 -25.34 4.35
C GLY A 566 -9.92 -25.26 2.84
N ALA A 567 -11.02 -25.84 2.36
CA ALA A 567 -11.34 -25.98 0.94
C ALA A 567 -11.46 -24.65 0.17
N TRP A 568 -11.62 -23.52 0.89
CA TRP A 568 -11.60 -22.18 0.31
C TRP A 568 -10.30 -21.88 -0.45
N ARG A 569 -9.18 -22.54 -0.07
CA ARG A 569 -7.89 -22.44 -0.77
C ARG A 569 -7.90 -23.07 -2.17
N ASN A 570 -8.91 -23.87 -2.52
CA ASN A 570 -9.12 -24.39 -3.88
C ASN A 570 -10.04 -23.50 -4.74
N GLN A 571 -10.48 -22.34 -4.25
CA GLN A 571 -11.46 -21.49 -4.94
C GLN A 571 -10.84 -20.20 -5.49
N THR A 572 -11.15 -19.89 -6.75
CA THR A 572 -10.87 -18.60 -7.39
C THR A 572 -12.17 -17.97 -7.88
N VAL A 573 -12.27 -16.65 -7.80
CA VAL A 573 -13.49 -15.89 -8.09
C VAL A 573 -13.16 -14.80 -9.10
N TYR A 574 -13.98 -14.70 -10.15
CA TYR A 574 -13.87 -13.69 -11.19
C TYR A 574 -15.15 -12.87 -11.24
N VAL A 575 -15.01 -11.56 -11.06
CA VAL A 575 -16.11 -10.60 -11.07
C VAL A 575 -15.89 -9.63 -12.22
N ALA A 576 -16.92 -9.40 -13.02
CA ALA A 576 -16.82 -8.54 -14.21
C ALA A 576 -17.96 -7.53 -14.26
N ASP A 577 -17.59 -6.28 -14.51
CA ASP A 577 -18.52 -5.19 -14.81
C ASP A 577 -19.40 -5.50 -16.03
N ASP A 578 -20.55 -4.83 -16.10
CA ASP A 578 -21.35 -4.70 -17.31
C ASP A 578 -20.95 -3.45 -18.13
N GLN A 579 -21.61 -3.23 -19.26
CA GLN A 579 -21.40 -2.14 -20.23
C GLN A 579 -20.15 -2.30 -21.13
N ASP A 580 -19.74 -1.21 -21.79
CA ASP A 580 -18.60 -1.14 -22.74
C ASP A 580 -18.56 -2.21 -23.83
N ASN A 581 -19.73 -2.61 -24.34
CA ASN A 581 -19.88 -3.69 -25.30
C ASN A 581 -19.27 -5.03 -24.80
N ASN A 582 -19.44 -5.31 -23.50
CA ASN A 582 -18.91 -6.46 -22.77
C ASN A 582 -17.38 -6.55 -22.68
N LEU A 583 -16.67 -5.42 -22.78
CA LEU A 583 -15.21 -5.39 -22.65
C LEU A 583 -14.72 -6.10 -21.38
N HIS A 584 -15.26 -5.73 -20.23
CA HIS A 584 -14.81 -6.27 -18.94
C HIS A 584 -15.16 -7.75 -18.74
N LEU A 585 -16.31 -8.19 -19.24
CA LEU A 585 -16.67 -9.60 -19.29
C LEU A 585 -15.71 -10.40 -20.17
N GLN A 586 -15.37 -9.89 -21.35
CA GLN A 586 -14.42 -10.55 -22.26
C GLN A 586 -13.03 -10.64 -21.62
N ASP A 587 -12.58 -9.57 -20.97
CA ASP A 587 -11.32 -9.56 -20.22
C ASP A 587 -11.31 -10.63 -19.12
N ALA A 588 -12.39 -10.72 -18.33
CA ALA A 588 -12.53 -11.75 -17.28
C ALA A 588 -12.60 -13.19 -17.85
N GLU A 589 -13.24 -13.40 -19.01
CA GLU A 589 -13.25 -14.70 -19.68
C GLU A 589 -11.84 -15.11 -20.16
N ILE A 590 -11.06 -14.19 -20.73
CA ILE A 590 -9.67 -14.45 -21.13
C ILE A 590 -8.84 -14.83 -19.90
N ILE A 591 -8.87 -13.99 -18.87
CA ILE A 591 -8.09 -14.18 -17.64
C ILE A 591 -8.45 -15.50 -16.95
N SER A 592 -9.75 -15.81 -16.83
CA SER A 592 -10.18 -17.07 -16.20
C SER A 592 -9.80 -18.29 -17.04
N ALA A 593 -9.88 -18.23 -18.37
CA ALA A 593 -9.44 -19.32 -19.23
C ALA A 593 -7.93 -19.59 -19.11
N ASP A 594 -7.11 -18.54 -19.10
CA ASP A 594 -5.65 -18.66 -18.99
C ASP A 594 -5.22 -19.10 -17.58
N ALA A 595 -5.91 -18.65 -16.53
CA ALA A 595 -5.72 -19.16 -15.17
C ALA A 595 -6.05 -20.66 -15.04
N ALA A 596 -7.13 -21.13 -15.69
CA ALA A 596 -7.47 -22.55 -15.71
C ALA A 596 -6.44 -23.39 -16.49
N ALA A 597 -5.90 -22.84 -17.58
CA ALA A 597 -4.85 -23.48 -18.35
C ALA A 597 -3.52 -23.54 -17.57
N ALA A 598 -3.18 -22.49 -16.83
CA ALA A 598 -2.01 -22.45 -15.97
C ALA A 598 -2.13 -23.45 -14.81
N ASN A 599 -3.32 -23.57 -14.21
CA ASN A 599 -3.54 -24.51 -13.12
C ASN A 599 -4.98 -25.04 -13.02
N PRO A 600 -5.25 -26.26 -13.53
CA PRO A 600 -6.60 -26.83 -13.52
C PRO A 600 -7.06 -27.30 -12.13
N LEU A 601 -6.20 -27.29 -11.10
CA LEU A 601 -6.55 -27.76 -9.75
C LEU A 601 -7.56 -26.85 -9.03
N TYR A 602 -7.65 -25.58 -9.41
CA TYR A 602 -8.51 -24.60 -8.75
C TYR A 602 -9.90 -24.53 -9.39
N ASN A 603 -10.92 -24.41 -8.56
CA ASN A 603 -12.29 -24.19 -9.00
C ASN A 603 -12.47 -22.71 -9.33
N GLN A 604 -13.28 -22.43 -10.34
CA GLN A 604 -13.57 -21.07 -10.79
C GLN A 604 -15.05 -20.78 -10.58
N TYR A 605 -15.34 -19.64 -9.97
CA TYR A 605 -16.69 -19.11 -9.81
C TYR A 605 -16.76 -17.72 -10.43
N LYS A 606 -17.80 -17.47 -11.24
CA LYS A 606 -17.94 -16.23 -12.01
C LYS A 606 -19.15 -15.46 -11.52
N ILE A 607 -18.95 -14.17 -11.26
CA ILE A 607 -20.00 -13.22 -10.85
C ILE A 607 -19.98 -12.07 -11.86
N TYR A 608 -20.68 -12.23 -12.98
CA TYR A 608 -20.76 -11.20 -14.01
C TYR A 608 -22.04 -10.41 -13.82
N LEU A 609 -21.93 -9.08 -13.71
CA LEU A 609 -23.04 -8.22 -13.28
C LEU A 609 -24.27 -8.43 -14.16
N ASP A 610 -24.09 -8.41 -15.48
CA ASP A 610 -25.18 -8.56 -16.44
C ASP A 610 -25.85 -9.96 -16.42
N ALA A 611 -25.31 -10.94 -15.69
CA ALA A 611 -25.98 -12.23 -15.46
C ALA A 611 -27.04 -12.18 -14.34
N TYR A 612 -27.13 -11.07 -13.61
CA TYR A 612 -28.09 -10.85 -12.53
C TYR A 612 -29.13 -9.79 -12.92
N PRO A 613 -30.35 -9.82 -12.36
CA PRO A 613 -31.35 -8.80 -12.62
C PRO A 613 -30.93 -7.44 -12.05
N VAL A 614 -31.03 -6.39 -12.87
CA VAL A 614 -30.87 -5.00 -12.42
C VAL A 614 -32.10 -4.51 -11.65
N VAL A 615 -31.88 -3.74 -10.59
CA VAL A 615 -32.93 -3.07 -9.81
C VAL A 615 -32.76 -1.56 -9.91
N GLY A 616 -33.81 -0.87 -10.37
CA GLY A 616 -33.83 0.59 -10.44
C GLY A 616 -34.19 1.24 -9.10
N GLY A 617 -33.53 2.34 -8.76
CA GLY A 617 -33.85 3.17 -7.59
C GLY A 617 -33.52 4.65 -7.80
N SER A 618 -33.87 5.49 -6.83
CA SER A 618 -33.60 6.95 -6.89
C SER A 618 -32.11 7.31 -6.94
N GLY A 619 -31.22 6.38 -6.57
CA GLY A 619 -29.76 6.52 -6.61
C GLY A 619 -29.08 5.88 -7.83
N GLY A 620 -29.84 5.50 -8.86
CA GLY A 620 -29.34 4.80 -10.05
C GLY A 620 -29.63 3.30 -10.06
N ALA A 621 -29.12 2.61 -11.09
CA ALA A 621 -29.20 1.15 -11.21
C ALA A 621 -28.31 0.46 -10.16
N ARG A 622 -28.76 -0.70 -9.68
CA ARG A 622 -28.05 -1.53 -8.70
C ARG A 622 -28.20 -3.00 -9.07
N TYR A 623 -27.23 -3.82 -8.65
CA TYR A 623 -27.31 -5.28 -8.70
C TYR A 623 -27.28 -5.89 -7.27
N PRO A 624 -28.34 -5.76 -6.45
CA PRO A 624 -28.33 -6.26 -5.07
C PRO A 624 -27.95 -7.74 -4.95
N ALA A 625 -28.35 -8.57 -5.93
CA ALA A 625 -27.98 -9.98 -5.96
C ALA A 625 -26.46 -10.21 -6.15
N VAL A 626 -25.76 -9.29 -6.83
CA VAL A 626 -24.30 -9.30 -6.96
C VAL A 626 -23.65 -8.88 -5.64
N ASN A 627 -24.14 -7.84 -4.96
CA ASN A 627 -23.67 -7.45 -3.62
C ASN A 627 -23.73 -8.66 -2.66
N GLU A 628 -24.88 -9.37 -2.63
CA GLU A 628 -25.05 -10.59 -1.83
C GLU A 628 -24.13 -11.73 -2.28
N ALA A 629 -23.95 -11.94 -3.59
CA ALA A 629 -23.04 -12.96 -4.10
C ALA A 629 -21.59 -12.70 -3.66
N ILE A 630 -21.13 -11.44 -3.68
CA ILE A 630 -19.79 -11.05 -3.23
C ILE A 630 -19.63 -11.29 -1.73
N VAL A 631 -20.54 -10.80 -0.89
CA VAL A 631 -20.47 -10.98 0.58
C VAL A 631 -20.46 -12.48 0.93
N ASN A 632 -21.34 -13.27 0.31
CA ASN A 632 -21.40 -14.71 0.54
C ASN A 632 -20.14 -15.45 0.04
N GLN A 633 -19.58 -15.02 -1.08
CA GLN A 633 -18.36 -15.62 -1.61
C GLN A 633 -17.13 -15.32 -0.73
N VAL A 634 -17.05 -14.11 -0.16
CA VAL A 634 -16.01 -13.77 0.83
C VAL A 634 -16.19 -14.57 2.12
N PHE A 635 -17.42 -14.73 2.60
CA PHE A 635 -17.73 -15.54 3.79
C PHE A 635 -17.38 -17.03 3.62
N THR A 636 -17.76 -17.62 2.48
CA THR A 636 -17.44 -19.02 2.15
C THR A 636 -15.94 -19.20 1.93
N GLY A 637 -15.28 -18.17 1.39
CA GLY A 637 -13.83 -18.02 1.25
C GLY A 637 -13.35 -18.30 -0.17
N ALA A 638 -12.29 -17.60 -0.56
CA ALA A 638 -11.58 -17.79 -1.82
C ALA A 638 -10.07 -17.62 -1.61
N LEU A 639 -9.25 -18.27 -2.43
CA LEU A 639 -7.82 -18.01 -2.47
C LEU A 639 -7.54 -16.69 -3.19
N ILE A 640 -8.23 -16.47 -4.31
CA ILE A 640 -8.11 -15.29 -5.15
C ILE A 640 -9.51 -14.74 -5.47
N PHE A 641 -9.67 -13.44 -5.30
CA PHE A 641 -10.81 -12.66 -5.77
C PHE A 641 -10.32 -11.67 -6.83
N ASN A 642 -10.78 -11.80 -8.07
CA ASN A 642 -10.35 -10.99 -9.20
C ASN A 642 -11.51 -10.16 -9.74
N TYR A 643 -11.34 -8.85 -9.82
CA TYR A 643 -12.33 -7.93 -10.40
C TYR A 643 -11.75 -7.21 -11.62
N SER A 644 -12.52 -7.20 -12.71
CA SER A 644 -12.26 -6.42 -13.93
C SER A 644 -13.42 -5.46 -14.17
N GLY A 645 -13.16 -4.16 -14.16
CA GLY A 645 -14.22 -3.16 -14.34
C GLY A 645 -13.91 -1.76 -13.86
N HIS A 646 -14.93 -0.89 -13.91
CA HIS A 646 -14.87 0.46 -13.38
C HIS A 646 -14.80 0.50 -11.87
N GLY A 647 -14.34 1.62 -11.34
CA GLY A 647 -14.20 1.77 -9.91
C GLY A 647 -13.61 3.10 -9.53
N SER A 648 -13.58 3.29 -8.21
CA SER A 648 -13.04 4.46 -7.56
C SER A 648 -12.54 4.04 -6.17
N TYR A 649 -11.93 4.98 -5.46
CA TYR A 649 -11.50 4.74 -4.08
C TYR A 649 -12.66 4.41 -3.11
N GLN A 650 -13.93 4.59 -3.49
CA GLN A 650 -15.09 4.34 -2.61
C GLN A 650 -15.89 3.08 -2.97
N ARG A 651 -15.77 2.60 -4.21
CA ARG A 651 -16.63 1.52 -4.73
C ARG A 651 -16.07 0.86 -6.00
N LEU A 652 -16.50 -0.37 -6.25
CA LEU A 652 -16.41 -1.03 -7.57
C LEU A 652 -17.74 -0.91 -8.33
N ALA A 653 -17.66 -0.79 -9.66
CA ALA A 653 -18.77 -0.55 -10.59
C ALA A 653 -19.53 0.78 -10.35
N GLU A 654 -20.22 1.28 -11.38
CA GLU A 654 -21.14 2.42 -11.22
C GLU A 654 -22.34 2.04 -10.33
N GLU A 655 -22.72 0.77 -10.40
CA GLU A 655 -23.81 0.09 -9.69
C GLU A 655 -23.44 -0.25 -8.24
N ALA A 656 -22.24 0.12 -7.78
CA ALA A 656 -21.80 0.02 -6.39
C ALA A 656 -21.92 -1.41 -5.82
N ILE A 657 -21.31 -2.39 -6.51
CA ILE A 657 -21.37 -3.82 -6.14
C ILE A 657 -20.52 -4.19 -4.92
N LEU A 658 -19.58 -3.31 -4.55
CA LEU A 658 -18.76 -3.43 -3.36
C LEU A 658 -18.44 -2.02 -2.86
N THR A 659 -18.94 -1.70 -1.67
CA THR A 659 -18.76 -0.43 -0.96
C THR A 659 -18.37 -0.68 0.50
N GLN A 660 -18.32 0.38 1.32
CA GLN A 660 -18.16 0.25 2.77
C GLN A 660 -19.29 -0.58 3.41
N GLU A 661 -20.49 -0.60 2.82
CA GLU A 661 -21.63 -1.37 3.33
C GLU A 661 -21.36 -2.88 3.26
N GLU A 662 -20.93 -3.40 2.11
CA GLU A 662 -20.54 -4.81 1.96
C GLU A 662 -19.30 -5.14 2.80
N LEU A 663 -18.30 -4.25 2.85
CA LEU A 663 -17.12 -4.46 3.68
C LEU A 663 -17.47 -4.62 5.16
N ASN A 664 -18.42 -3.84 5.69
CA ASN A 664 -18.88 -3.97 7.07
C ASN A 664 -19.57 -5.32 7.35
N ARG A 665 -20.01 -6.03 6.30
CA ARG A 665 -20.64 -7.35 6.38
C ARG A 665 -19.65 -8.50 6.19
N PHE A 666 -18.41 -8.23 5.82
CA PHE A 666 -17.39 -9.28 5.66
C PHE A 666 -17.09 -9.96 7.00
N ASN A 667 -17.12 -11.30 6.97
CA ASN A 667 -16.86 -12.16 8.11
C ASN A 667 -16.01 -13.36 7.66
N ASN A 668 -14.71 -13.12 7.51
CA ASN A 668 -13.76 -14.09 6.93
C ASN A 668 -12.35 -14.02 7.56
N PRO A 669 -12.21 -13.91 8.90
CA PRO A 669 -10.90 -13.65 9.52
C PRO A 669 -9.87 -14.77 9.28
N ASP A 670 -10.33 -15.99 8.96
CA ASP A 670 -9.52 -17.17 8.66
C ASP A 670 -9.49 -17.55 7.16
N LYS A 671 -10.10 -16.73 6.29
CA LYS A 671 -10.27 -17.02 4.86
C LYS A 671 -10.03 -15.77 4.02
N LEU A 672 -8.84 -15.21 4.15
CA LEU A 672 -8.49 -13.91 3.57
C LEU A 672 -7.95 -14.08 2.13
N PRO A 673 -8.72 -13.80 1.06
CA PRO A 673 -8.22 -13.90 -0.31
C PRO A 673 -7.16 -12.83 -0.62
N LEU A 674 -6.35 -13.10 -1.64
CA LEU A 674 -5.73 -12.02 -2.43
C LEU A 674 -6.83 -11.35 -3.27
N PHE A 675 -7.00 -10.04 -3.11
CA PHE A 675 -7.86 -9.25 -3.99
C PHE A 675 -7.03 -8.66 -5.12
N ILE A 676 -7.43 -8.93 -6.36
CA ILE A 676 -6.88 -8.32 -7.56
C ILE A 676 -7.96 -7.41 -8.14
N THR A 677 -7.70 -6.11 -8.23
CA THR A 677 -8.67 -5.14 -8.73
C THR A 677 -8.10 -4.39 -9.93
N ALA A 678 -8.48 -4.84 -11.13
CA ALA A 678 -8.16 -4.21 -12.41
C ALA A 678 -9.15 -3.06 -12.67
N SER A 679 -9.01 -1.97 -11.91
CA SER A 679 -9.94 -0.83 -11.90
C SER A 679 -9.22 0.51 -11.71
N CYS A 680 -9.89 1.65 -11.75
CA CYS A 680 -9.26 2.98 -11.52
C CYS A 680 -9.21 3.32 -10.02
N ASP A 681 -8.09 3.88 -9.55
CA ASP A 681 -7.96 4.58 -8.25
C ASP A 681 -8.52 3.81 -7.04
N PHE A 682 -8.44 2.48 -7.01
CA PHE A 682 -9.06 1.71 -5.93
C PHE A 682 -8.32 1.86 -4.59
N ALA A 683 -6.98 2.00 -4.63
CA ALA A 683 -6.15 2.23 -3.46
C ALA A 683 -5.03 3.26 -3.72
N PRO A 684 -5.36 4.57 -3.84
CA PRO A 684 -4.39 5.66 -3.91
C PRO A 684 -3.71 5.84 -2.55
N HIS A 685 -2.77 4.95 -2.23
CA HIS A 685 -2.17 4.79 -0.90
C HIS A 685 -1.26 5.96 -0.47
N ASP A 686 -1.05 6.92 -1.35
CA ASP A 686 -0.30 8.16 -1.17
C ASP A 686 -1.21 9.40 -1.02
N ASP A 687 -2.54 9.25 -1.11
CA ASP A 687 -3.48 10.37 -0.92
C ASP A 687 -4.08 10.31 0.50
N PRO A 688 -3.54 11.09 1.47
CA PRO A 688 -4.03 11.07 2.85
C PRO A 688 -5.45 11.64 3.00
N ALA A 689 -5.96 12.37 2.01
CA ALA A 689 -7.34 12.85 2.04
C ALA A 689 -8.37 11.75 1.72
N LYS A 690 -7.93 10.62 1.15
CA LYS A 690 -8.79 9.48 0.79
C LYS A 690 -8.69 8.37 1.84
N ASN A 691 -9.83 8.03 2.44
CA ASN A 691 -10.02 6.77 3.13
C ASN A 691 -10.59 5.78 2.11
N SER A 692 -9.70 5.09 1.39
CA SER A 692 -10.11 4.20 0.31
C SER A 692 -10.70 2.90 0.82
N LEU A 693 -11.61 2.32 0.04
CA LEU A 693 -12.17 0.99 0.27
C LEU A 693 -11.05 -0.07 0.26
N GLY A 694 -10.04 0.10 -0.59
CA GLY A 694 -8.83 -0.74 -0.56
C GLY A 694 -8.10 -0.71 0.78
N ALA A 695 -7.90 0.47 1.37
CA ALA A 695 -7.31 0.57 2.71
C ALA A 695 -8.20 -0.10 3.77
N GLY A 696 -9.52 0.10 3.71
CA GLY A 696 -10.49 -0.55 4.60
C GLY A 696 -10.44 -2.08 4.54
N ILE A 697 -10.35 -2.65 3.34
CA ILE A 697 -10.24 -4.10 3.11
C ILE A 697 -8.93 -4.67 3.68
N LEU A 698 -7.84 -3.90 3.61
CA LEU A 698 -6.50 -4.36 4.00
C LEU A 698 -6.22 -4.18 5.49
N THR A 699 -6.37 -2.96 6.02
CA THR A 699 -5.93 -2.59 7.38
C THR A 699 -7.07 -2.16 8.31
N GLY A 700 -8.34 -2.20 7.86
CA GLY A 700 -9.47 -1.70 8.64
C GLY A 700 -9.87 -2.58 9.83
N ASN A 701 -9.84 -3.91 9.68
CA ASN A 701 -10.11 -4.88 10.74
C ASN A 701 -9.58 -6.28 10.34
N SER A 702 -9.90 -7.33 11.11
CA SER A 702 -9.45 -8.71 10.88
C SER A 702 -10.04 -9.42 9.64
N ASN A 703 -11.08 -8.88 9.02
CA ASN A 703 -11.75 -9.40 7.81
C ASN A 703 -11.22 -8.72 6.54
N GLY A 704 -11.71 -9.14 5.37
CA GLY A 704 -11.32 -8.57 4.08
C GLY A 704 -10.24 -9.39 3.38
N ALA A 705 -9.13 -8.76 3.01
CA ALA A 705 -8.07 -9.39 2.20
C ALA A 705 -6.79 -9.64 3.00
N ILE A 706 -5.96 -10.56 2.49
CA ILE A 706 -4.58 -10.77 2.96
C ILE A 706 -3.58 -9.88 2.21
N ALA A 707 -3.92 -9.46 1.00
CA ALA A 707 -3.15 -8.52 0.19
C ALA A 707 -4.05 -7.95 -0.92
N LEU A 708 -3.68 -6.80 -1.46
CA LEU A 708 -4.23 -6.24 -2.68
C LEU A 708 -3.17 -6.20 -3.78
N LEU A 709 -3.56 -6.61 -4.98
CA LEU A 709 -2.87 -6.27 -6.22
C LEU A 709 -3.78 -5.34 -7.01
N THR A 710 -3.48 -4.05 -6.96
CA THR A 710 -4.46 -2.99 -7.24
C THR A 710 -3.80 -1.77 -7.88
N THR A 711 -4.61 -0.79 -8.26
CA THR A 711 -4.17 0.42 -8.94
C THR A 711 -4.15 1.63 -8.01
N THR A 712 -3.18 2.51 -8.24
CA THR A 712 -3.02 3.75 -7.47
C THR A 712 -3.68 4.96 -8.13
N ARG A 713 -3.94 4.89 -9.45
CA ARG A 713 -4.47 5.97 -10.30
C ARG A 713 -5.42 5.46 -11.37
N VAL A 714 -5.98 6.37 -12.17
CA VAL A 714 -6.68 6.07 -13.42
C VAL A 714 -5.81 5.26 -14.38
N VAL A 715 -6.41 4.28 -15.05
CA VAL A 715 -5.74 3.24 -15.85
C VAL A 715 -6.60 2.85 -17.05
N PHE A 716 -6.02 2.14 -18.01
CA PHE A 716 -6.71 1.61 -19.18
C PHE A 716 -7.11 0.15 -18.99
N ALA A 717 -8.33 -0.21 -19.41
CA ALA A 717 -8.87 -1.57 -19.28
C ALA A 717 -7.99 -2.62 -19.97
N TYR A 718 -7.60 -2.39 -21.23
CA TYR A 718 -6.74 -3.31 -21.98
C TYR A 718 -5.40 -3.58 -21.27
N SER A 719 -4.77 -2.53 -20.77
CA SER A 719 -3.53 -2.59 -20.01
C SER A 719 -3.69 -3.35 -18.69
N ASN A 720 -4.79 -3.12 -17.97
CA ASN A 720 -5.11 -3.85 -16.75
C ASN A 720 -5.30 -5.34 -17.01
N ARG A 721 -6.01 -5.72 -18.09
CA ARG A 721 -6.17 -7.13 -18.47
C ARG A 721 -4.81 -7.81 -18.64
N LEU A 722 -3.87 -7.16 -19.33
CA LEU A 722 -2.55 -7.74 -19.62
C LEU A 722 -1.75 -8.04 -18.35
N ILE A 723 -1.58 -7.07 -17.45
CA ILE A 723 -0.82 -7.29 -16.21
C ILE A 723 -1.54 -8.29 -15.28
N ASN A 724 -2.87 -8.23 -15.23
CA ASN A 724 -3.69 -9.14 -14.41
C ASN A 724 -3.56 -10.60 -14.90
N ASP A 725 -3.70 -10.84 -16.21
CA ASP A 725 -3.50 -12.16 -16.82
C ASP A 725 -2.09 -12.70 -16.57
N ASN A 726 -1.07 -11.88 -16.86
CA ASN A 726 0.33 -12.24 -16.66
C ASN A 726 0.60 -12.61 -15.20
N TYR A 727 0.07 -11.84 -14.25
CA TYR A 727 0.19 -12.15 -12.83
C TYR A 727 -0.45 -13.48 -12.48
N LEU A 728 -1.69 -13.73 -12.89
CA LEU A 728 -2.39 -14.97 -12.55
C LEU A 728 -1.70 -16.20 -13.13
N ARG A 729 -1.24 -16.14 -14.39
CA ARG A 729 -0.48 -17.22 -15.02
C ARG A 729 0.79 -17.54 -14.25
N ILE A 730 1.53 -16.53 -13.82
CA ILE A 730 2.76 -16.69 -13.04
C ILE A 730 2.46 -17.21 -11.63
N ALA A 731 1.52 -16.61 -10.91
CA ALA A 731 1.18 -16.97 -9.54
C ALA A 731 0.60 -18.39 -9.43
N LEU A 732 -0.12 -18.86 -10.45
CA LEU A 732 -0.71 -20.21 -10.49
C LEU A 732 0.22 -21.28 -11.08
N THR A 733 1.41 -20.91 -11.56
CA THR A 733 2.39 -21.86 -12.09
C THR A 733 3.48 -22.13 -11.04
N PRO A 734 3.58 -23.34 -10.47
CA PRO A 734 4.69 -23.68 -9.59
C PRO A 734 6.00 -23.73 -10.39
N ASN A 735 7.12 -23.41 -9.74
CA ASN A 735 8.44 -23.51 -10.35
C ASN A 735 8.84 -24.98 -10.58
N SER A 736 10.02 -25.21 -11.15
CA SER A 736 10.53 -26.56 -11.45
C SER A 736 10.72 -27.46 -10.24
N ALA A 737 10.79 -26.89 -9.02
CA ALA A 737 10.82 -27.63 -7.76
C ALA A 737 9.42 -27.90 -7.19
N GLY A 738 8.35 -27.58 -7.92
CA GLY A 738 6.97 -27.74 -7.49
C GLY A 738 6.47 -26.66 -6.52
N ARG A 739 7.25 -25.59 -6.29
CA ARG A 739 6.94 -24.54 -5.32
C ARG A 739 6.33 -23.32 -6.00
N TYR A 740 5.25 -22.80 -5.43
CA TYR A 740 4.68 -21.52 -5.84
C TYR A 740 5.54 -20.34 -5.38
N LEU A 741 5.55 -19.28 -6.20
CA LEU A 741 6.24 -18.04 -5.89
C LEU A 741 5.55 -17.28 -4.75
N THR A 742 6.32 -16.45 -4.06
CA THR A 742 5.76 -15.46 -3.11
C THR A 742 5.00 -14.37 -3.87
N LEU A 743 4.18 -13.58 -3.15
CA LEU A 743 3.47 -12.45 -3.74
C LEU A 743 4.42 -11.47 -4.44
N GLY A 744 5.55 -11.13 -3.80
CA GLY A 744 6.55 -10.21 -4.36
C GLY A 744 7.22 -10.74 -5.62
N GLU A 745 7.63 -12.02 -5.63
CA GLU A 745 8.21 -12.67 -6.81
C GLU A 745 7.21 -12.72 -7.99
N SER A 746 5.95 -13.04 -7.71
CA SER A 746 4.91 -13.09 -8.74
C SER A 746 4.66 -11.72 -9.35
N VAL A 747 4.54 -10.66 -8.54
CA VAL A 747 4.34 -9.29 -9.05
C VAL A 747 5.55 -8.81 -9.84
N GLN A 748 6.76 -9.02 -9.33
CA GLN A 748 7.99 -8.65 -10.02
C GLN A 748 8.07 -9.30 -11.41
N GLN A 749 7.88 -10.62 -11.50
CA GLN A 749 7.94 -11.32 -12.78
C GLN A 749 6.82 -10.89 -13.72
N ALA A 750 5.60 -10.68 -13.22
CA ALA A 750 4.47 -10.23 -14.03
C ALA A 750 4.69 -8.83 -14.62
N LYS A 751 5.19 -7.88 -13.81
CA LYS A 751 5.52 -6.53 -14.26
C LYS A 751 6.62 -6.54 -15.30
N ASN A 752 7.72 -7.24 -15.03
CA ASN A 752 8.85 -7.32 -15.95
C ASN A 752 8.42 -7.96 -17.28
N PHE A 753 7.66 -9.05 -17.23
CA PHE A 753 7.15 -9.70 -18.43
C PHE A 753 6.20 -8.78 -19.22
N THR A 754 5.30 -8.06 -18.53
CA THR A 754 4.38 -7.10 -19.19
C THR A 754 5.13 -5.98 -19.89
N MET A 755 6.13 -5.38 -19.23
CA MET A 755 6.96 -4.32 -19.83
C MET A 755 7.70 -4.82 -21.06
N GLN A 756 8.33 -5.99 -20.98
CA GLN A 756 9.11 -6.56 -22.08
C GLN A 756 8.25 -7.00 -23.27
N SER A 757 7.04 -7.52 -23.01
CA SER A 757 6.18 -8.09 -24.05
C SER A 757 5.28 -7.04 -24.74
N THR A 758 4.93 -5.95 -24.05
CA THR A 758 3.92 -4.99 -24.54
C THR A 758 4.43 -3.55 -24.66
N GLY A 759 5.50 -3.19 -23.93
CA GLY A 759 5.97 -1.82 -23.83
C GLY A 759 5.10 -0.90 -22.98
N ASP A 760 4.09 -1.43 -22.27
CA ASP A 760 3.21 -0.64 -21.42
C ASP A 760 3.89 -0.30 -20.08
N VAL A 761 4.62 0.81 -20.05
CA VAL A 761 5.39 1.24 -18.88
C VAL A 761 4.50 2.01 -17.89
N ILE A 762 3.74 2.99 -18.37
CA ILE A 762 3.03 3.94 -17.49
C ILE A 762 1.88 3.24 -16.75
N ASN A 763 1.06 2.43 -17.43
CA ASN A 763 -0.04 1.75 -16.76
C ASN A 763 0.48 0.67 -15.79
N ASN A 764 1.53 -0.05 -16.19
CA ASN A 764 2.14 -1.09 -15.36
C ASN A 764 2.71 -0.54 -14.03
N ARG A 765 3.30 0.67 -14.04
CA ARG A 765 3.79 1.33 -12.82
C ARG A 765 2.69 1.71 -11.83
N LYS A 766 1.45 1.86 -12.29
CA LYS A 766 0.28 2.17 -11.45
C LYS A 766 -0.29 0.95 -10.73
N PHE A 767 0.08 -0.26 -11.15
CA PHE A 767 -0.34 -1.50 -10.51
C PHE A 767 0.62 -1.81 -9.35
N THR A 768 0.14 -2.05 -8.13
CA THR A 768 1.00 -2.21 -6.95
C THR A 768 0.54 -3.33 -6.02
N LEU A 769 1.50 -3.93 -5.31
CA LEU A 769 1.25 -4.90 -4.26
C LEU A 769 1.13 -4.19 -2.91
N LEU A 770 -0.08 -4.12 -2.37
CA LEU A 770 -0.31 -3.72 -0.99
C LEU A 770 -0.45 -4.96 -0.13
N GLY A 771 0.63 -5.36 0.53
CA GLY A 771 0.76 -6.57 1.32
C GLY A 771 2.22 -6.94 1.58
N ASP A 772 2.43 -8.09 2.20
CA ASP A 772 3.76 -8.62 2.46
C ASP A 772 4.34 -9.34 1.22
N PRO A 773 5.43 -8.85 0.62
CA PRO A 773 6.02 -9.46 -0.57
C PRO A 773 6.68 -10.82 -0.30
N ALA A 774 7.08 -11.12 0.94
CA ALA A 774 7.76 -12.36 1.29
C ALA A 774 6.78 -13.52 1.54
N MET A 775 5.49 -13.23 1.67
CA MET A 775 4.44 -14.22 1.94
C MET A 775 4.17 -15.10 0.72
N ARG A 776 3.99 -16.41 0.96
CA ARG A 776 3.34 -17.31 -0.01
C ARG A 776 1.86 -17.42 0.30
N MET A 777 1.04 -17.34 -0.74
CA MET A 777 -0.38 -17.66 -0.61
C MET A 777 -0.55 -19.12 -0.18
N GLY A 778 -1.72 -19.44 0.39
CA GLY A 778 -2.06 -20.72 0.99
C GLY A 778 -2.24 -21.88 0.01
N PHE A 779 -1.40 -21.97 -1.03
CA PHE A 779 -1.38 -23.05 -1.99
C PHE A 779 -1.06 -24.40 -1.33
N PRO A 780 -1.79 -25.49 -1.64
CA PRO A 780 -1.45 -26.82 -1.15
C PRO A 780 -0.18 -27.39 -1.79
N ASP A 781 0.72 -27.89 -0.95
CA ASP A 781 2.01 -28.48 -1.38
C ASP A 781 1.90 -29.96 -1.78
N LEU A 782 0.90 -30.67 -1.25
CA LEU A 782 0.64 -32.09 -1.55
C LEU A 782 -0.47 -32.25 -2.59
N ARG A 783 -0.63 -33.46 -3.12
CA ARG A 783 -1.63 -33.82 -4.12
C ARG A 783 -2.58 -34.90 -3.62
N LEU A 784 -3.81 -34.89 -4.15
CA LEU A 784 -4.83 -35.91 -3.90
C LEU A 784 -5.12 -36.63 -5.21
N GLN A 785 -5.01 -37.95 -5.19
CA GLN A 785 -5.25 -38.78 -6.35
C GLN A 785 -6.35 -39.80 -6.05
N LEU A 786 -7.42 -39.79 -6.86
CA LEU A 786 -8.38 -40.88 -6.83
C LEU A 786 -7.78 -42.11 -7.51
N THR A 787 -7.98 -43.28 -6.90
CA THR A 787 -7.41 -44.56 -7.35
C THR A 787 -8.48 -45.54 -7.82
N ALA A 788 -9.68 -45.48 -7.25
CA ALA A 788 -10.75 -46.42 -7.57
C ALA A 788 -12.16 -45.82 -7.48
N LEU A 789 -13.05 -46.34 -8.32
CA LEU A 789 -14.51 -46.15 -8.29
C LEU A 789 -15.17 -47.52 -8.09
N ASN A 790 -15.99 -47.65 -7.05
CA ASN A 790 -16.68 -48.88 -6.66
C ASN A 790 -15.73 -50.10 -6.54
N GLY A 791 -14.51 -49.85 -6.04
CA GLY A 791 -13.47 -50.87 -5.86
C GLY A 791 -12.74 -51.29 -7.14
N GLN A 792 -13.04 -50.68 -8.29
CA GLN A 792 -12.33 -50.89 -9.56
C GLN A 792 -11.44 -49.70 -9.89
N PRO A 793 -10.30 -49.88 -10.58
CA PRO A 793 -9.48 -48.77 -11.05
C PRO A 793 -10.29 -47.81 -11.93
N LEU A 794 -10.06 -46.51 -11.77
CA LEU A 794 -10.72 -45.47 -12.58
C LEU A 794 -10.39 -45.63 -14.06
N THR A 795 -11.40 -45.46 -14.92
CA THR A 795 -11.25 -45.44 -16.38
C THR A 795 -11.83 -44.16 -16.98
N ALA A 796 -11.29 -43.71 -18.11
CA ALA A 796 -11.79 -42.53 -18.82
C ALA A 796 -13.22 -42.69 -19.38
N GLY A 797 -13.82 -43.89 -19.28
CA GLY A 797 -15.20 -44.18 -19.69
C GLY A 797 -16.18 -44.28 -18.54
N ASP A 798 -15.74 -44.13 -17.28
CA ASP A 798 -16.60 -44.23 -16.11
C ASP A 798 -17.74 -43.21 -16.21
N THR A 799 -18.98 -43.66 -15.97
CA THR A 799 -20.18 -42.83 -16.08
C THR A 799 -20.98 -42.89 -14.78
N LEU A 800 -21.16 -41.73 -14.14
CA LEU A 800 -22.08 -41.56 -13.02
C LEU A 800 -23.49 -41.28 -13.56
N ARG A 801 -24.45 -42.08 -13.13
CA ARG A 801 -25.84 -42.09 -13.59
C ARG A 801 -26.74 -41.70 -12.44
N ALA A 802 -27.89 -41.09 -12.76
CA ALA A 802 -28.88 -40.65 -11.78
C ALA A 802 -29.28 -41.81 -10.85
N LEU A 803 -29.42 -41.53 -9.54
CA LEU A 803 -29.74 -42.48 -8.47
C LEU A 803 -28.73 -43.61 -8.23
N GLY A 804 -27.60 -43.64 -8.95
CA GLY A 804 -26.53 -44.59 -8.68
C GLY A 804 -25.79 -44.25 -7.38
N LYS A 805 -25.44 -45.27 -6.60
CA LYS A 805 -24.54 -45.15 -5.44
C LYS A 805 -23.10 -45.37 -5.89
N TYR A 806 -22.23 -44.42 -5.56
CA TYR A 806 -20.83 -44.43 -5.97
C TYR A 806 -19.91 -44.29 -4.77
N ALA A 807 -18.84 -45.08 -4.73
CA ALA A 807 -17.80 -45.03 -3.72
C ALA A 807 -16.45 -44.75 -4.39
N PHE A 808 -15.84 -43.62 -4.06
CA PHE A 808 -14.50 -43.26 -4.51
C PHE A 808 -13.48 -43.60 -3.42
N SER A 809 -12.29 -44.00 -3.83
CA SER A 809 -11.12 -44.16 -2.95
C SER A 809 -9.92 -43.44 -3.55
N GLY A 810 -9.02 -42.95 -2.71
CA GLY A 810 -7.84 -42.24 -3.15
C GLY A 810 -6.74 -42.16 -2.09
N ILE A 811 -5.63 -41.54 -2.50
CA ILE A 811 -4.44 -41.39 -1.68
C ILE A 811 -3.91 -39.95 -1.73
N VAL A 812 -3.18 -39.56 -0.68
CA VAL A 812 -2.36 -38.34 -0.63
C VAL A 812 -0.99 -38.67 -1.22
N THR A 813 -0.51 -37.82 -2.12
CA THR A 813 0.79 -37.97 -2.78
C THR A 813 1.62 -36.69 -2.70
N ASP A 814 2.94 -36.82 -2.88
CA ASP A 814 3.80 -35.68 -3.18
C ASP A 814 3.63 -35.20 -4.64
N ALA A 815 4.35 -34.14 -5.03
CA ALA A 815 4.34 -33.64 -6.40
C ALA A 815 4.87 -34.64 -7.44
N GLY A 816 5.67 -35.64 -7.02
CA GLY A 816 6.18 -36.72 -7.85
C GLY A 816 5.22 -37.92 -7.98
N GLY A 817 4.08 -37.90 -7.29
CA GLY A 817 3.10 -38.98 -7.28
C GLY A 817 3.38 -40.10 -6.26
N ASN A 818 4.37 -39.93 -5.37
CA ASN A 818 4.64 -40.93 -4.34
C ASN A 818 3.64 -40.80 -3.18
N PRO A 819 3.10 -41.91 -2.64
CA PRO A 819 2.21 -41.86 -1.48
C PRO A 819 2.86 -41.23 -0.25
N VAL A 820 2.10 -40.43 0.49
CA VAL A 820 2.53 -39.78 1.75
C VAL A 820 1.84 -40.44 2.95
N PRO A 821 2.44 -41.49 3.55
CA PRO A 821 1.92 -42.10 4.77
C PRO A 821 2.03 -41.12 5.95
N GLY A 822 1.20 -41.33 6.99
CA GLY A 822 1.16 -40.48 8.18
C GLY A 822 0.46 -39.13 7.98
N PHE A 823 -0.34 -38.97 6.91
CA PHE A 823 -1.27 -37.86 6.77
C PHE A 823 -2.63 -38.28 7.38
N ASP A 824 -2.93 -37.79 8.57
CA ASP A 824 -4.16 -38.08 9.32
C ASP A 824 -4.94 -36.78 9.52
N GLY A 825 -6.07 -36.65 8.83
CA GLY A 825 -6.72 -35.36 8.68
C GLY A 825 -8.14 -35.44 8.14
N LYS A 826 -8.60 -34.32 7.59
CA LYS A 826 -9.91 -34.21 6.93
C LYS A 826 -9.73 -33.86 5.46
N LEU A 827 -10.66 -34.31 4.63
CA LEU A 827 -10.76 -34.00 3.22
C LEU A 827 -12.17 -33.46 2.93
N SER A 828 -12.27 -32.38 2.16
CA SER A 828 -13.51 -31.91 1.55
C SER A 828 -13.56 -32.39 0.11
N ALA A 829 -14.53 -33.25 -0.21
CA ALA A 829 -14.79 -33.71 -1.56
C ALA A 829 -15.97 -32.94 -2.15
N VAL A 830 -15.79 -32.37 -3.34
CA VAL A 830 -16.86 -31.71 -4.11
C VAL A 830 -16.97 -32.37 -5.48
N VAL A 831 -18.15 -32.89 -5.80
CA VAL A 831 -18.48 -33.44 -7.11
C VAL A 831 -19.35 -32.42 -7.83
N PHE A 832 -18.81 -31.82 -8.87
CA PHE A 832 -19.51 -30.90 -9.75
C PHE A 832 -20.16 -31.66 -10.92
N ASP A 833 -21.35 -31.20 -11.33
CA ASP A 833 -21.94 -31.57 -12.61
C ASP A 833 -21.11 -30.98 -13.76
N LYS A 834 -21.51 -31.27 -15.00
CA LYS A 834 -20.96 -30.67 -16.21
C LYS A 834 -21.09 -29.15 -16.22
N ALA A 835 -20.11 -28.49 -16.85
CA ALA A 835 -20.17 -27.05 -17.09
C ALA A 835 -21.42 -26.68 -17.91
N GLN A 836 -22.05 -25.58 -17.52
CA GLN A 836 -23.25 -25.04 -18.16
C GLN A 836 -22.93 -23.73 -18.88
N GLN A 837 -23.67 -23.47 -19.95
CA GLN A 837 -23.67 -22.18 -20.63
C GLN A 837 -24.67 -21.26 -19.95
N VAL A 838 -24.17 -20.23 -19.27
CA VAL A 838 -24.97 -19.17 -18.66
C VAL A 838 -25.08 -18.02 -19.66
N LYS A 839 -26.24 -17.39 -19.75
CA LYS A 839 -26.46 -16.20 -20.58
C LYS A 839 -26.63 -14.98 -19.71
N THR A 840 -25.99 -13.88 -20.08
CA THR A 840 -26.31 -12.57 -19.50
C THR A 840 -27.69 -12.10 -19.95
N LEU A 841 -28.26 -11.14 -19.23
CA LEU A 841 -29.63 -10.66 -19.42
C LEU A 841 -29.72 -9.47 -20.39
N GLY A 842 -28.59 -8.82 -20.69
CA GLY A 842 -28.55 -7.62 -21.53
C GLY A 842 -29.34 -6.47 -20.90
N ASN A 843 -29.04 -6.18 -19.64
CA ASN A 843 -29.75 -5.18 -18.83
C ASN A 843 -29.52 -3.74 -19.33
N ASP A 844 -28.45 -3.49 -20.09
CA ASP A 844 -28.08 -2.20 -20.68
C ASP A 844 -27.82 -2.33 -22.20
N PRO A 845 -28.14 -1.32 -23.05
CA PRO A 845 -27.83 -1.34 -24.47
C PRO A 845 -26.34 -1.52 -24.82
N ALA A 846 -25.42 -1.10 -23.95
CA ALA A 846 -23.99 -1.32 -24.07
C ALA A 846 -23.54 -2.70 -23.53
N SER A 847 -24.47 -3.56 -23.11
CA SER A 847 -24.21 -4.93 -22.61
C SER A 847 -24.97 -5.95 -23.47
N PRO A 848 -24.47 -6.34 -24.65
CA PRO A 848 -25.18 -7.31 -25.47
C PRO A 848 -25.25 -8.69 -24.81
N VAL A 849 -26.39 -9.39 -24.92
CA VAL A 849 -26.55 -10.75 -24.36
C VAL A 849 -25.41 -11.67 -24.81
N THR A 850 -24.62 -12.16 -23.87
CA THR A 850 -23.44 -12.99 -24.11
C THR A 850 -23.52 -14.29 -23.31
N SER A 851 -22.97 -15.37 -23.86
CA SER A 851 -22.91 -16.67 -23.18
C SER A 851 -21.51 -16.92 -22.64
N PHE A 852 -21.40 -17.47 -21.43
CA PHE A 852 -20.14 -17.90 -20.83
C PHE A 852 -20.30 -19.25 -20.14
N SER A 853 -19.18 -19.96 -19.97
CA SER A 853 -19.15 -21.28 -19.33
C SER A 853 -18.93 -21.16 -17.82
N GLN A 854 -19.75 -21.85 -17.03
CA GLN A 854 -19.63 -21.94 -15.57
C GLN A 854 -19.91 -23.35 -15.07
N GLN A 855 -19.07 -23.85 -14.15
CA GLN A 855 -19.22 -25.15 -13.52
C GLN A 855 -19.48 -24.99 -12.01
N ALA A 856 -20.70 -24.54 -11.67
CA ALA A 856 -21.09 -24.28 -10.29
C ALA A 856 -22.09 -25.30 -9.70
N GLY A 857 -22.70 -26.16 -10.53
CA GLY A 857 -23.66 -27.16 -10.05
C GLY A 857 -22.99 -28.24 -9.21
N VAL A 858 -23.32 -28.31 -7.92
CA VAL A 858 -22.73 -29.26 -6.96
C VAL A 858 -23.66 -30.46 -6.79
N LEU A 859 -23.18 -31.65 -7.15
CA LEU A 859 -23.92 -32.90 -7.00
C LEU A 859 -23.69 -33.58 -5.65
N TYR A 860 -22.51 -33.34 -5.06
CA TYR A 860 -22.16 -33.78 -3.71
C TYR A 860 -21.07 -32.88 -3.15
N LYS A 861 -21.17 -32.54 -1.87
CA LYS A 861 -20.12 -31.88 -1.11
C LYS A 861 -20.11 -32.46 0.30
N GLY A 862 -18.97 -32.98 0.75
CA GLY A 862 -18.89 -33.59 2.07
C GLY A 862 -17.48 -33.71 2.63
N ASP A 863 -17.41 -33.71 3.96
CA ASP A 863 -16.18 -33.96 4.71
C ASP A 863 -15.90 -35.46 4.83
N VAL A 864 -14.63 -35.83 4.77
CA VAL A 864 -14.14 -37.22 4.71
C VAL A 864 -12.94 -37.36 5.63
N THR A 865 -12.85 -38.45 6.36
CA THR A 865 -11.65 -38.78 7.14
C THR A 865 -10.53 -39.26 6.22
N VAL A 866 -9.34 -38.66 6.36
CA VAL A 866 -8.10 -39.16 5.78
C VAL A 866 -7.31 -39.87 6.87
N LYS A 867 -6.94 -41.13 6.63
CA LYS A 867 -6.15 -41.92 7.57
C LYS A 867 -4.93 -42.52 6.88
N ASN A 868 -3.75 -42.24 7.42
CA ASN A 868 -2.47 -42.68 6.88
C ASN A 868 -2.33 -42.40 5.37
N GLY A 869 -2.78 -41.21 4.94
CA GLY A 869 -2.77 -40.79 3.54
C GLY A 869 -3.78 -41.49 2.64
N GLN A 870 -4.75 -42.24 3.17
CA GLN A 870 -5.81 -42.91 2.40
C GLN A 870 -7.18 -42.35 2.77
N PHE A 871 -8.08 -42.27 1.81
CA PHE A 871 -9.45 -41.80 2.03
C PHE A 871 -10.45 -42.53 1.12
N SER A 872 -11.70 -42.58 1.57
CA SER A 872 -12.82 -43.05 0.75
C SER A 872 -14.09 -42.32 1.14
N PHE A 873 -14.91 -41.98 0.14
CA PHE A 873 -16.22 -41.38 0.35
C PHE A 873 -17.23 -41.97 -0.62
N SER A 874 -18.50 -41.92 -0.23
CA SER A 874 -19.59 -42.42 -1.07
C SER A 874 -20.79 -41.51 -0.99
N PHE A 875 -21.56 -41.47 -2.07
CA PHE A 875 -22.80 -40.70 -2.16
C PHE A 875 -23.74 -41.33 -3.18
N ILE A 876 -24.99 -40.86 -3.18
CA ILE A 876 -25.99 -41.20 -4.18
C ILE A 876 -26.11 -40.03 -5.14
N MET A 877 -26.05 -40.29 -6.44
CA MET A 877 -26.23 -39.27 -7.47
C MET A 877 -27.66 -38.73 -7.45
N PRO A 878 -27.86 -37.40 -7.47
CA PRO A 878 -29.18 -36.79 -7.58
C PRO A 878 -29.96 -37.30 -8.80
N LYS A 879 -31.28 -37.43 -8.66
CA LYS A 879 -32.19 -37.83 -9.74
C LYS A 879 -32.32 -36.77 -10.83
N ASP A 880 -32.15 -35.52 -10.46
CA ASP A 880 -32.39 -34.33 -11.27
C ASP A 880 -31.14 -33.84 -12.01
N ILE A 881 -30.10 -34.67 -12.14
CA ILE A 881 -28.97 -34.36 -13.04
C ILE A 881 -29.46 -34.17 -14.49
N SER A 882 -28.72 -33.41 -15.28
CA SER A 882 -28.96 -33.42 -16.73
C SER A 882 -28.56 -34.78 -17.32
N TYR A 883 -29.52 -35.42 -18.00
CA TYR A 883 -29.37 -36.77 -18.55
C TYR A 883 -28.47 -36.84 -19.79
N GLN A 884 -28.15 -35.70 -20.41
CA GLN A 884 -27.17 -35.65 -21.47
C GLN A 884 -25.77 -35.91 -20.91
N ALA A 885 -25.07 -36.88 -21.49
CA ALA A 885 -23.71 -37.22 -21.09
C ALA A 885 -22.77 -36.02 -21.32
N GLY A 886 -22.05 -35.64 -20.27
CA GLY A 886 -20.99 -34.63 -20.32
C GLY A 886 -19.96 -34.89 -19.22
N ARG A 887 -18.81 -34.21 -19.29
CA ARG A 887 -17.74 -34.39 -18.30
C ARG A 887 -18.09 -33.74 -16.97
N GLY A 888 -17.98 -34.51 -15.89
CA GLY A 888 -18.04 -33.99 -14.53
C GLY A 888 -16.68 -33.54 -14.01
N ARG A 889 -16.63 -33.02 -12.78
CA ARG A 889 -15.38 -32.67 -12.10
C ARG A 889 -15.48 -33.01 -10.62
N ILE A 890 -14.46 -33.68 -10.08
CA ILE A 890 -14.29 -33.88 -8.63
C ILE A 890 -13.14 -32.99 -8.18
N SER A 891 -13.40 -32.08 -7.24
CA SER A 891 -12.40 -31.26 -6.58
C SER A 891 -12.21 -31.74 -5.15
N LEU A 892 -10.94 -31.92 -4.75
CA LEU A 892 -10.55 -32.45 -3.46
C LEU A 892 -9.60 -31.46 -2.77
N TYR A 893 -9.84 -31.20 -1.49
CA TYR A 893 -8.92 -30.49 -0.61
C TYR A 893 -8.77 -31.28 0.69
N ALA A 894 -7.57 -31.40 1.23
CA ALA A 894 -7.35 -32.05 2.52
C ALA A 894 -6.33 -31.30 3.38
N ASP A 895 -6.47 -31.41 4.70
CA ASP A 895 -5.52 -30.90 5.67
C ASP A 895 -5.39 -31.83 6.88
N ASP A 896 -4.19 -31.86 7.49
CA ASP A 896 -3.89 -32.58 8.74
C ASP A 896 -3.64 -31.64 9.93
N GLY A 897 -4.01 -30.36 9.79
CA GLY A 897 -3.70 -29.29 10.74
C GLY A 897 -2.36 -28.58 10.51
N THR A 898 -1.48 -29.12 9.67
CA THR A 898 -0.17 -28.50 9.34
C THR A 898 0.17 -28.51 7.85
N ARG A 899 -0.21 -29.57 7.14
CA ARG A 899 0.02 -29.79 5.71
C ARG A 899 -1.32 -29.76 4.98
N ALA A 900 -1.31 -29.26 3.75
CA ALA A 900 -2.48 -29.25 2.87
C ALA A 900 -2.22 -29.99 1.56
N ALA A 901 -3.25 -30.63 1.03
CA ALA A 901 -3.25 -31.33 -0.26
C ALA A 901 -4.44 -30.91 -1.12
N ASN A 902 -4.28 -30.89 -2.45
CA ASN A 902 -5.40 -30.73 -3.37
C ASN A 902 -5.33 -31.68 -4.56
N GLY A 903 -6.47 -31.90 -5.21
CA GLY A 903 -6.54 -32.74 -6.39
C GLY A 903 -7.81 -32.49 -7.18
N VAL A 904 -7.74 -32.76 -8.48
CA VAL A 904 -8.87 -32.71 -9.40
C VAL A 904 -8.92 -33.97 -10.23
N HIS A 905 -10.13 -34.46 -10.48
CA HIS A 905 -10.41 -35.55 -11.41
C HIS A 905 -11.59 -35.18 -12.31
N ASP A 906 -11.39 -35.17 -13.63
CA ASP A 906 -12.36 -34.65 -14.62
C ASP A 906 -12.54 -35.57 -15.85
N SER A 907 -12.04 -36.81 -15.77
CA SER A 907 -12.06 -37.78 -16.88
C SER A 907 -13.29 -38.68 -16.91
N PHE A 908 -14.30 -38.43 -16.08
CA PHE A 908 -15.53 -39.23 -16.00
C PHE A 908 -16.73 -38.49 -16.58
N TYR A 909 -17.75 -39.24 -16.96
CA TYR A 909 -19.00 -38.73 -17.51
C TYR A 909 -20.12 -38.70 -16.46
N ILE A 910 -21.01 -37.73 -16.58
CA ILE A 910 -22.27 -37.64 -15.84
C ILE A 910 -23.40 -37.64 -16.86
N GLY A 911 -24.35 -38.56 -16.72
CA GLY A 911 -25.56 -38.59 -17.55
C GLY A 911 -26.26 -39.95 -17.55
N GLY A 912 -27.46 -39.98 -18.11
CA GLY A 912 -28.32 -41.17 -18.15
C GLY A 912 -28.91 -41.58 -16.80
N SER A 913 -29.86 -42.52 -16.85
CA SER A 913 -30.49 -43.12 -15.68
C SER A 913 -29.71 -44.34 -15.19
N GLY A 914 -29.57 -44.49 -13.87
CA GLY A 914 -29.03 -45.71 -13.25
C GLY A 914 -30.03 -46.88 -13.29
N ALA A 915 -29.54 -48.10 -13.13
CA ALA A 915 -30.36 -49.29 -12.96
C ALA A 915 -30.61 -49.54 -11.46
N GLY A 916 -31.69 -48.96 -10.91
CA GLY A 916 -32.11 -49.19 -9.53
C GLY A 916 -32.67 -47.91 -8.88
N ALA A 917 -33.94 -47.96 -8.46
CA ALA A 917 -34.57 -46.89 -7.71
C ALA A 917 -34.09 -46.91 -6.25
N VAL A 918 -33.59 -45.79 -5.74
CA VAL A 918 -33.53 -45.57 -4.29
C VAL A 918 -34.96 -45.57 -3.78
N ALA A 919 -35.30 -46.51 -2.91
CA ALA A 919 -36.65 -46.64 -2.34
C ALA A 919 -36.84 -45.66 -1.18
N ASP A 920 -36.74 -44.35 -1.47
CA ASP A 920 -37.04 -43.28 -0.51
C ASP A 920 -38.28 -42.50 -0.97
N ASN A 921 -39.23 -42.32 -0.05
CA ASN A 921 -40.48 -41.60 -0.25
C ASN A 921 -40.74 -40.59 0.89
N GLN A 922 -39.72 -40.26 1.69
CA GLN A 922 -39.81 -39.27 2.77
C GLN A 922 -38.92 -38.08 2.44
N GLY A 923 -39.38 -36.87 2.73
CA GLY A 923 -38.55 -35.68 2.55
C GLY A 923 -37.55 -35.49 3.69
N PRO A 924 -36.54 -34.61 3.51
CA PRO A 924 -35.51 -34.38 4.50
C PRO A 924 -36.05 -33.86 5.84
N LEU A 925 -35.45 -34.29 6.95
CA LEU A 925 -35.64 -33.63 8.23
C LEU A 925 -34.85 -32.30 8.25
N ILE A 926 -35.55 -31.18 8.46
CA ILE A 926 -34.97 -29.83 8.46
C ILE A 926 -34.98 -29.25 9.88
N LYS A 927 -33.80 -28.83 10.37
CA LYS A 927 -33.63 -28.14 11.66
C LYS A 927 -32.91 -26.80 11.47
N PRO A 928 -33.65 -25.68 11.31
CA PRO A 928 -33.07 -24.34 11.18
C PRO A 928 -32.75 -23.71 12.55
N TYR A 929 -31.70 -22.90 12.60
CA TYR A 929 -31.22 -22.15 13.75
C TYR A 929 -30.61 -20.81 13.31
N ILE A 930 -30.48 -19.86 14.24
CA ILE A 930 -29.78 -18.59 14.04
C ILE A 930 -28.50 -18.56 14.87
N ASN A 931 -27.38 -18.25 14.22
CA ASN A 931 -26.00 -18.20 14.70
C ASN A 931 -25.41 -19.54 15.16
N ASP A 932 -26.10 -20.27 16.05
CA ASP A 932 -25.65 -21.58 16.56
C ASP A 932 -26.82 -22.56 16.76
N ASP A 933 -26.51 -23.83 17.06
CA ASP A 933 -27.51 -24.88 17.25
C ASP A 933 -28.19 -24.88 18.63
N GLN A 934 -27.90 -23.87 19.46
CA GLN A 934 -28.55 -23.64 20.75
C GLN A 934 -29.69 -22.61 20.64
N PHE A 935 -29.79 -21.92 19.49
CA PHE A 935 -30.88 -21.01 19.20
C PHE A 935 -32.24 -21.68 19.34
N MET A 936 -33.23 -20.93 19.81
CA MET A 936 -34.60 -21.41 19.91
C MET A 936 -35.56 -20.44 19.27
N ASP A 937 -36.60 -21.02 18.67
CA ASP A 937 -37.65 -20.30 17.96
C ASP A 937 -38.23 -19.15 18.81
N GLY A 938 -38.29 -17.97 18.21
CA GLY A 938 -38.66 -16.70 18.85
C GLY A 938 -37.53 -15.98 19.59
N GLY A 939 -36.30 -16.50 19.59
CA GLY A 939 -35.13 -15.92 20.28
C GLY A 939 -34.62 -14.61 19.66
N LEU A 940 -33.65 -13.99 20.33
CA LEU A 940 -33.02 -12.74 19.87
C LEU A 940 -31.94 -12.98 18.80
N ALA A 941 -31.83 -12.06 17.85
CA ALA A 941 -30.72 -11.95 16.91
C ALA A 941 -30.30 -10.48 16.72
N ASN A 942 -29.11 -10.26 16.18
CA ASN A 942 -28.72 -8.96 15.64
C ASN A 942 -29.27 -8.79 14.20
N GLU A 943 -29.03 -7.64 13.60
CA GLU A 943 -29.46 -7.26 12.25
C GLU A 943 -28.71 -7.98 11.12
N ASN A 944 -27.60 -8.68 11.41
CA ASN A 944 -26.82 -9.44 10.43
C ASN A 944 -26.52 -10.88 10.91
N PRO A 945 -27.54 -11.73 11.16
CA PRO A 945 -27.35 -13.06 11.71
C PRO A 945 -26.90 -14.10 10.66
N VAL A 946 -26.30 -15.19 11.13
CA VAL A 946 -26.00 -16.37 10.29
C VAL A 946 -27.11 -17.40 10.42
N LEU A 947 -27.69 -17.85 9.32
CA LEU A 947 -28.61 -18.99 9.28
C LEU A 947 -27.80 -20.30 9.30
N LEU A 948 -28.07 -21.15 10.28
CA LEU A 948 -27.54 -22.52 10.38
C LEU A 948 -28.68 -23.51 10.17
N VAL A 949 -28.61 -24.38 9.15
CA VAL A 949 -29.63 -25.42 8.92
C VAL A 949 -28.98 -26.78 8.98
N LYS A 950 -29.46 -27.68 9.85
CA LYS A 950 -29.07 -29.09 9.85
C LYS A 950 -30.10 -29.91 9.09
N LEU A 951 -29.65 -30.73 8.16
CA LEU A 951 -30.47 -31.53 7.26
C LEU A 951 -30.08 -33.00 7.38
N SER A 952 -31.05 -33.90 7.33
CA SER A 952 -30.79 -35.35 7.28
C SER A 952 -31.85 -36.10 6.49
N ASP A 953 -31.41 -37.02 5.63
CA ASP A 953 -32.25 -37.87 4.81
C ASP A 953 -31.56 -39.22 4.50
N SER A 954 -32.32 -40.29 4.27
CA SER A 954 -31.75 -41.63 4.05
C SER A 954 -31.08 -41.77 2.67
N SER A 955 -31.61 -41.06 1.67
CA SER A 955 -31.06 -40.98 0.33
C SER A 955 -29.96 -39.91 0.21
N GLY A 956 -29.96 -38.94 1.12
CA GLY A 956 -29.07 -37.78 1.13
C GLY A 956 -29.76 -36.54 0.59
N ILE A 957 -29.12 -35.38 0.73
CA ILE A 957 -29.72 -34.09 0.35
C ILE A 957 -29.34 -33.73 -1.08
N SER A 958 -30.32 -33.32 -1.88
CA SER A 958 -30.05 -32.80 -3.22
C SER A 958 -29.48 -31.39 -3.16
N THR A 959 -28.36 -31.18 -3.84
CA THR A 959 -27.72 -29.87 -4.03
C THR A 959 -27.56 -29.50 -5.50
N SER A 960 -28.08 -30.31 -6.42
CA SER A 960 -27.74 -30.21 -7.84
C SER A 960 -28.18 -28.88 -8.46
N GLY A 961 -29.33 -28.34 -8.02
CA GLY A 961 -29.97 -27.16 -8.58
C GLY A 961 -30.39 -27.30 -10.04
N ASN A 962 -30.34 -28.51 -10.59
CA ASN A 962 -30.67 -28.80 -11.99
C ASN A 962 -32.16 -29.11 -12.18
N GLY A 963 -32.82 -29.63 -11.14
CA GLY A 963 -34.27 -29.83 -11.13
C GLY A 963 -35.00 -28.50 -10.99
N ILE A 964 -35.90 -28.19 -11.93
CA ILE A 964 -36.72 -26.98 -11.85
C ILE A 964 -37.54 -27.03 -10.55
N GLY A 965 -37.22 -26.10 -9.62
CA GLY A 965 -37.90 -25.99 -8.33
C GLY A 965 -37.45 -26.96 -7.25
N HIS A 966 -36.36 -27.72 -7.47
CA HIS A 966 -35.81 -28.70 -6.51
C HIS A 966 -34.61 -28.14 -5.71
N ASP A 967 -34.48 -26.82 -5.65
CA ASP A 967 -33.47 -26.14 -4.84
C ASP A 967 -33.76 -26.20 -3.34
N ILE A 968 -32.68 -26.13 -2.54
CA ILE A 968 -32.78 -25.75 -1.14
C ILE A 968 -33.06 -24.25 -1.11
N THR A 969 -34.24 -23.84 -0.67
CA THR A 969 -34.67 -22.44 -0.73
C THR A 969 -34.91 -21.84 0.64
N LEU A 970 -34.64 -20.54 0.75
CA LEU A 970 -34.94 -19.69 1.89
C LEU A 970 -35.87 -18.56 1.46
N VAL A 971 -36.98 -18.40 2.17
CA VAL A 971 -37.89 -17.25 2.05
C VAL A 971 -37.92 -16.52 3.38
N ILE A 972 -37.62 -15.22 3.34
CA ILE A 972 -37.63 -14.33 4.50
C ILE A 972 -38.95 -13.55 4.49
N ASP A 973 -39.66 -13.55 5.61
CA ASP A 973 -40.91 -12.80 5.84
C ASP A 973 -42.01 -13.03 4.79
N GLY A 974 -42.05 -14.25 4.23
CA GLY A 974 -43.02 -14.62 3.20
C GLY A 974 -42.83 -13.90 1.86
N ASN A 975 -41.68 -13.26 1.62
CA ASN A 975 -41.40 -12.57 0.37
C ASN A 975 -41.04 -13.56 -0.75
N GLU A 976 -42.05 -14.20 -1.34
CA GLU A 976 -41.89 -15.16 -2.45
C GLU A 976 -41.28 -14.56 -3.72
N ARG A 977 -41.15 -13.23 -3.80
CA ARG A 977 -40.46 -12.56 -4.93
C ARG A 977 -38.94 -12.56 -4.76
N ASN A 978 -38.44 -12.87 -3.57
CA ASN A 978 -37.01 -12.88 -3.26
C ASN A 978 -36.61 -14.20 -2.57
N VAL A 979 -36.66 -15.29 -3.33
CA VAL A 979 -36.26 -16.62 -2.88
C VAL A 979 -34.74 -16.75 -2.98
N GLN A 980 -34.08 -17.14 -1.90
CA GLN A 980 -32.64 -17.36 -1.86
C GLN A 980 -32.32 -18.85 -2.00
N VAL A 981 -31.38 -19.20 -2.89
CA VAL A 981 -30.96 -20.58 -3.13
C VAL A 981 -29.74 -20.92 -2.27
N LEU A 982 -29.84 -22.00 -1.49
CA LEU A 982 -28.87 -22.37 -0.46
C LEU A 982 -27.99 -23.58 -0.84
N ASN A 983 -28.16 -24.17 -2.02
CA ASN A 983 -27.50 -25.42 -2.42
C ASN A 983 -25.97 -25.39 -2.23
N ALA A 984 -25.32 -24.29 -2.63
CA ALA A 984 -23.87 -24.13 -2.55
C ALA A 984 -23.32 -24.08 -1.10
N PHE A 985 -24.18 -23.77 -0.14
CA PHE A 985 -23.82 -23.65 1.28
C PHE A 985 -23.98 -24.96 2.05
N TYR A 986 -24.64 -25.97 1.46
CA TYR A 986 -24.77 -27.30 2.06
C TYR A 986 -23.43 -28.04 2.03
N THR A 987 -23.07 -28.66 3.16
CA THR A 987 -21.94 -29.57 3.27
C THR A 987 -22.37 -30.78 4.10
N ALA A 988 -22.20 -31.98 3.55
CA ALA A 988 -22.44 -33.21 4.26
C ALA A 988 -21.43 -33.37 5.41
N ILE A 989 -21.89 -33.85 6.57
CA ILE A 989 -21.03 -34.05 7.73
C ILE A 989 -20.02 -35.17 7.46
N ARG A 990 -18.97 -35.20 8.28
CA ARG A 990 -17.86 -36.14 8.11
C ARG A 990 -18.33 -37.59 7.96
N ASP A 991 -17.84 -38.23 6.90
CA ASP A 991 -18.05 -39.64 6.57
C ASP A 991 -19.53 -40.05 6.35
N SER A 992 -20.43 -39.10 6.11
CA SER A 992 -21.85 -39.38 5.85
C SER A 992 -22.44 -38.48 4.76
N TYR A 993 -23.00 -39.09 3.71
CA TYR A 993 -23.78 -38.37 2.69
C TYR A 993 -25.25 -38.11 3.10
N GLN A 994 -25.70 -38.73 4.19
CA GLN A 994 -27.10 -38.73 4.64
C GLN A 994 -27.43 -37.54 5.54
N GLN A 995 -26.42 -36.82 6.03
CA GLN A 995 -26.60 -35.70 6.96
C GLN A 995 -25.65 -34.57 6.59
N GLY A 996 -26.07 -33.34 6.81
CA GLY A 996 -25.25 -32.18 6.50
C GLY A 996 -25.77 -30.91 7.13
N GLN A 997 -25.08 -29.82 6.84
CA GLN A 997 -25.42 -28.50 7.34
C GLN A 997 -25.23 -27.41 6.30
N ILE A 998 -26.01 -26.35 6.43
CA ILE A 998 -25.89 -25.08 5.70
C ILE A 998 -25.50 -24.00 6.70
N SER A 999 -24.51 -23.18 6.33
CA SER A 999 -24.20 -21.93 7.01
C SER A 999 -24.30 -20.79 6.00
N PHE A 1000 -25.20 -19.84 6.23
CA PHE A 1000 -25.54 -18.79 5.27
C PHE A 1000 -25.66 -17.43 5.97
N GLN A 1001 -24.97 -16.41 5.47
CA GLN A 1001 -25.07 -15.05 6.03
C GLN A 1001 -26.37 -14.41 5.54
N LEU A 1002 -27.30 -14.11 6.45
CA LEU A 1002 -28.56 -13.46 6.07
C LEU A 1002 -28.30 -12.00 5.61
N PRO A 1003 -29.16 -11.45 4.74
CA PRO A 1003 -29.10 -10.03 4.39
C PRO A 1003 -29.34 -9.16 5.63
N LEU A 1004 -29.03 -7.87 5.53
CA LEU A 1004 -29.30 -6.92 6.62
C LEU A 1004 -30.81 -6.86 6.91
N LEU A 1005 -31.20 -7.14 8.16
CA LEU A 1005 -32.59 -7.19 8.60
C LEU A 1005 -32.97 -5.94 9.39
N SER A 1006 -34.23 -5.52 9.27
CA SER A 1006 -34.80 -4.45 10.09
C SER A 1006 -34.99 -4.88 11.56
N GLU A 1007 -35.19 -3.95 12.48
CA GLU A 1007 -35.61 -4.32 13.84
C GLU A 1007 -37.03 -4.89 13.85
N GLY A 1008 -37.25 -5.92 14.67
CA GLY A 1008 -38.55 -6.53 14.88
C GLY A 1008 -38.58 -8.03 14.64
N LEU A 1009 -39.79 -8.58 14.53
CA LEU A 1009 -40.02 -10.00 14.32
C LEU A 1009 -39.79 -10.36 12.85
N HIS A 1010 -38.95 -11.37 12.63
CA HIS A 1010 -38.67 -11.94 11.32
C HIS A 1010 -38.97 -13.44 11.31
N THR A 1011 -39.26 -13.97 10.12
CA THR A 1011 -39.49 -15.40 9.88
C THR A 1011 -38.67 -15.87 8.69
N VAL A 1012 -38.10 -17.08 8.81
CA VAL A 1012 -37.41 -17.75 7.71
C VAL A 1012 -38.08 -19.09 7.45
N ARG A 1013 -38.44 -19.34 6.19
CA ARG A 1013 -38.99 -20.62 5.72
C ARG A 1013 -37.98 -21.30 4.82
N ILE A 1014 -37.58 -22.50 5.19
CA ILE A 1014 -36.60 -23.32 4.48
C ILE A 1014 -37.33 -24.50 3.83
N LYS A 1015 -37.11 -24.70 2.53
CA LYS A 1015 -37.51 -25.91 1.81
C LYS A 1015 -36.28 -26.66 1.34
N ALA A 1016 -36.25 -27.97 1.52
CA ALA A 1016 -35.15 -28.81 1.05
C ALA A 1016 -35.68 -30.10 0.39
N TRP A 1017 -34.86 -30.65 -0.50
CA TRP A 1017 -35.16 -31.87 -1.27
C TRP A 1017 -34.10 -32.93 -0.99
N ASP A 1018 -34.51 -34.18 -0.98
CA ASP A 1018 -33.60 -35.32 -1.00
C ASP A 1018 -33.14 -35.62 -2.45
N VAL A 1019 -32.20 -36.55 -2.63
CA VAL A 1019 -31.70 -36.93 -3.97
C VAL A 1019 -32.72 -37.70 -4.82
N ALA A 1020 -33.85 -38.14 -4.24
CA ALA A 1020 -34.92 -38.88 -4.88
C ALA A 1020 -36.13 -38.01 -5.30
N ASP A 1021 -36.06 -36.69 -5.06
CA ASP A 1021 -37.08 -35.66 -5.28
C ASP A 1021 -38.23 -35.62 -4.24
N ASN A 1022 -38.00 -36.09 -3.01
CA ASN A 1022 -38.93 -35.85 -1.90
C ASN A 1022 -38.56 -34.54 -1.18
N SER A 1023 -39.55 -33.73 -0.77
CA SER A 1023 -39.29 -32.45 -0.07
C SER A 1023 -39.95 -32.34 1.30
N SER A 1024 -39.43 -31.42 2.09
CA SER A 1024 -40.01 -30.97 3.36
C SER A 1024 -39.75 -29.48 3.55
N GLU A 1025 -40.50 -28.85 4.45
CA GLU A 1025 -40.37 -27.43 4.80
C GLU A 1025 -40.30 -27.26 6.32
N ALA A 1026 -39.53 -26.27 6.78
CA ALA A 1026 -39.49 -25.84 8.17
C ALA A 1026 -39.48 -24.30 8.26
N THR A 1027 -40.05 -23.76 9.34
CA THR A 1027 -40.08 -22.32 9.61
C THR A 1027 -39.45 -22.04 10.97
N LEU A 1028 -38.70 -20.94 11.05
CA LEU A 1028 -38.12 -20.41 12.29
C LEU A 1028 -38.44 -18.92 12.37
N SER A 1029 -38.80 -18.46 13.56
CA SER A 1029 -39.05 -17.06 13.88
C SER A 1029 -37.96 -16.54 14.82
N PHE A 1030 -37.62 -15.26 14.73
CA PHE A 1030 -36.67 -14.61 15.63
C PHE A 1030 -36.90 -13.10 15.66
N ASN A 1031 -36.47 -12.44 16.75
CA ASN A 1031 -36.61 -11.00 16.90
C ASN A 1031 -35.26 -10.29 16.80
N VAL A 1032 -35.14 -9.41 15.81
CA VAL A 1032 -33.94 -8.61 15.55
C VAL A 1032 -33.91 -7.38 16.45
N VAL A 1033 -32.78 -7.17 17.13
CA VAL A 1033 -32.44 -5.93 17.82
C VAL A 1033 -31.06 -5.50 17.34
N LYS A 1034 -30.91 -4.25 16.90
CA LYS A 1034 -29.64 -3.78 16.34
C LYS A 1034 -28.49 -3.89 17.32
N HIS A 1035 -27.31 -4.19 16.79
CA HIS A 1035 -26.06 -4.33 17.51
C HIS A 1035 -25.69 -3.05 18.28
N GLU A 1036 -26.12 -1.88 17.80
CA GLU A 1036 -25.95 -0.58 18.49
C GLU A 1036 -26.71 -0.47 19.82
N LYS A 1037 -27.50 -1.47 20.21
CA LYS A 1037 -28.23 -1.50 21.48
C LYS A 1037 -28.17 -2.89 22.11
N LEU A 1038 -27.50 -3.01 23.25
CA LEU A 1038 -27.48 -4.23 24.06
C LEU A 1038 -28.89 -4.57 24.55
N ALA A 1039 -29.44 -5.66 24.05
CA ALA A 1039 -30.65 -6.29 24.56
C ALA A 1039 -30.28 -7.56 25.31
N VAL A 1040 -30.82 -7.72 26.51
CA VAL A 1040 -30.70 -8.96 27.31
C VAL A 1040 -32.08 -9.39 27.74
N THR A 1041 -32.47 -10.61 27.41
CA THR A 1041 -33.79 -11.18 27.73
C THR A 1041 -33.65 -12.58 28.32
N LEU A 1042 -34.77 -13.16 28.78
CA LEU A 1042 -34.83 -14.54 29.30
C LEU A 1042 -33.80 -14.86 30.39
N VAL A 1043 -33.49 -13.86 31.23
CA VAL A 1043 -32.63 -14.02 32.41
C VAL A 1043 -33.28 -15.01 33.38
N ARG A 1044 -32.60 -16.13 33.62
CA ARG A 1044 -33.10 -17.24 34.45
C ARG A 1044 -31.95 -17.99 35.12
N ASN A 1045 -32.28 -18.82 36.11
CA ASN A 1045 -31.36 -19.80 36.64
C ASN A 1045 -32.00 -21.20 36.59
N PHE A 1046 -31.20 -22.23 36.29
CA PHE A 1046 -31.67 -23.61 36.24
C PHE A 1046 -30.62 -24.60 36.78
N PRO A 1047 -31.00 -25.60 37.59
CA PRO A 1047 -32.33 -25.78 38.19
C PRO A 1047 -32.68 -24.64 39.17
N ASN A 1048 -33.97 -24.35 39.31
CA ASN A 1048 -34.55 -23.43 40.30
C ASN A 1048 -35.93 -23.97 40.72
N PRO A 1049 -36.10 -24.48 41.95
CA PRO A 1049 -35.12 -24.57 43.02
C PRO A 1049 -33.91 -25.48 42.75
N PHE A 1050 -32.79 -25.29 43.47
CA PHE A 1050 -31.61 -26.17 43.42
C PHE A 1050 -31.07 -26.58 44.79
N THR A 1051 -30.36 -27.71 44.87
CA THR A 1051 -29.72 -28.21 46.11
C THR A 1051 -28.20 -28.01 46.10
N ASN A 1052 -27.52 -28.34 45.00
CA ASN A 1052 -26.05 -28.35 44.93
C ASN A 1052 -25.47 -27.22 44.09
N THR A 1053 -26.02 -27.02 42.89
CA THR A 1053 -25.56 -26.03 41.92
C THR A 1053 -26.74 -25.51 41.09
N THR A 1054 -26.65 -24.26 40.66
CA THR A 1054 -27.53 -23.67 39.64
C THR A 1054 -26.68 -22.99 38.57
N THR A 1055 -27.23 -22.79 37.39
CA THR A 1055 -26.58 -22.04 36.31
C THR A 1055 -27.43 -20.83 35.97
N PHE A 1056 -26.85 -19.64 36.04
CA PHE A 1056 -27.48 -18.43 35.53
C PHE A 1056 -27.31 -18.37 34.01
N GLY A 1057 -28.38 -18.02 33.29
CA GLY A 1057 -28.38 -17.91 31.83
C GLY A 1057 -29.31 -16.81 31.34
N PHE A 1058 -29.00 -16.26 30.17
CA PHE A 1058 -29.78 -15.24 29.49
C PHE A 1058 -29.58 -15.30 27.97
N GLU A 1059 -30.40 -14.56 27.22
CA GLU A 1059 -30.26 -14.33 25.78
C GLU A 1059 -29.77 -12.89 25.52
N HIS A 1060 -29.02 -12.69 24.44
CA HIS A 1060 -28.51 -11.37 24.03
C HIS A 1060 -28.38 -11.23 22.51
N ASN A 1061 -28.26 -10.01 22.01
CA ASN A 1061 -28.09 -9.70 20.57
C ASN A 1061 -26.65 -9.37 20.17
N GLN A 1062 -25.66 -9.83 20.95
CA GLN A 1062 -24.24 -9.47 20.81
C GLN A 1062 -23.35 -10.70 20.55
N PRO A 1063 -23.58 -11.48 19.46
CA PRO A 1063 -22.74 -12.63 19.15
C PRO A 1063 -21.30 -12.19 18.84
N ASN A 1064 -20.33 -13.05 19.18
CA ASN A 1064 -18.88 -12.85 18.99
C ASN A 1064 -18.31 -11.57 19.65
N THR A 1065 -19.03 -11.00 20.62
CA THR A 1065 -18.63 -9.81 21.37
C THR A 1065 -18.29 -10.20 22.80
N ASP A 1066 -17.23 -9.61 23.37
CA ASP A 1066 -16.90 -9.79 24.78
C ASP A 1066 -17.95 -9.08 25.65
N LEU A 1067 -18.65 -9.85 26.47
CA LEU A 1067 -19.65 -9.38 27.42
C LEU A 1067 -19.10 -9.48 28.84
N ASP A 1068 -19.01 -8.34 29.53
CA ASP A 1068 -18.73 -8.30 30.95
C ASP A 1068 -20.02 -8.62 31.73
N VAL A 1069 -20.06 -9.79 32.38
CA VAL A 1069 -21.23 -10.26 33.11
C VAL A 1069 -20.94 -10.29 34.61
N THR A 1070 -21.78 -9.56 35.36
CA THR A 1070 -21.77 -9.58 36.83
C THR A 1070 -23.11 -10.10 37.37
N VAL A 1071 -23.06 -11.15 38.21
CA VAL A 1071 -24.21 -11.64 38.97
C VAL A 1071 -24.05 -11.30 40.44
N LEU A 1072 -25.00 -10.56 40.99
CA LEU A 1072 -25.06 -10.16 42.39
C LEU A 1072 -26.20 -10.92 43.08
N VAL A 1073 -25.91 -11.70 44.12
CA VAL A 1073 -26.93 -12.45 44.88
C VAL A 1073 -27.16 -11.81 46.24
N TYR A 1074 -28.42 -11.59 46.59
CA TYR A 1074 -28.88 -10.93 47.80
C TYR A 1074 -29.81 -11.83 48.61
N THR A 1075 -29.74 -11.71 49.94
CA THR A 1075 -30.80 -12.18 50.83
C THR A 1075 -32.11 -11.43 50.58
N ARG A 1076 -33.24 -11.98 51.08
CA ARG A 1076 -34.54 -11.31 51.02
C ARG A 1076 -34.59 -9.96 51.75
N SER A 1077 -33.67 -9.73 52.71
CA SER A 1077 -33.52 -8.45 53.41
C SER A 1077 -32.59 -7.45 52.69
N GLY A 1078 -32.10 -7.78 51.50
CA GLY A 1078 -31.27 -6.89 50.66
C GLY A 1078 -29.77 -6.94 50.95
N ALA A 1079 -29.29 -7.80 51.84
CA ALA A 1079 -27.85 -7.97 52.06
C ALA A 1079 -27.21 -8.78 50.93
N LEU A 1080 -26.15 -8.25 50.31
CA LEU A 1080 -25.36 -8.92 49.27
C LEU A 1080 -24.58 -10.09 49.88
N VAL A 1081 -24.67 -11.28 49.28
CA VAL A 1081 -24.04 -12.52 49.77
C VAL A 1081 -23.05 -13.13 48.80
N LYS A 1082 -23.12 -12.82 47.50
CA LYS A 1082 -22.17 -13.29 46.49
C LYS A 1082 -22.10 -12.33 45.31
N THR A 1083 -20.89 -12.11 44.79
CA THR A 1083 -20.64 -11.52 43.48
C THR A 1083 -19.94 -12.54 42.59
N ILE A 1084 -20.43 -12.71 41.36
CA ILE A 1084 -19.82 -13.54 40.32
C ILE A 1084 -19.52 -12.61 39.14
N HIS A 1085 -18.29 -12.58 38.68
CA HIS A 1085 -17.85 -11.78 37.54
C HIS A 1085 -17.19 -12.70 36.51
N GLN A 1086 -17.55 -12.54 35.25
CA GLN A 1086 -16.98 -13.30 34.14
C GLN A 1086 -17.12 -12.53 32.83
N VAL A 1087 -16.07 -12.50 32.02
CA VAL A 1087 -16.16 -12.10 30.61
C VAL A 1087 -16.54 -13.32 29.78
N VAL A 1088 -17.60 -13.20 28.98
CA VAL A 1088 -18.08 -14.27 28.11
C VAL A 1088 -18.16 -13.79 26.67
N ASN A 1089 -17.80 -14.67 25.74
CA ASN A 1089 -17.91 -14.45 24.30
C ASN A 1089 -18.59 -15.68 23.70
N THR A 1090 -19.78 -15.51 23.14
CA THR A 1090 -20.59 -16.60 22.59
C THR A 1090 -20.80 -16.40 21.10
N GLY A 1091 -20.69 -17.48 20.32
CA GLY A 1091 -20.91 -17.44 18.87
C GLY A 1091 -22.34 -17.10 18.46
N GLY A 1092 -23.32 -17.37 19.34
CA GLY A 1092 -24.73 -17.04 19.13
C GLY A 1092 -25.36 -16.25 20.28
N SER A 1093 -26.68 -16.12 20.20
CA SER A 1093 -27.50 -15.26 21.06
C SER A 1093 -27.90 -15.91 22.39
N ARG A 1094 -27.53 -17.18 22.58
CA ARG A 1094 -27.72 -17.96 23.80
C ARG A 1094 -26.35 -18.40 24.33
N ASN A 1095 -26.33 -18.88 25.58
CA ASN A 1095 -25.22 -19.62 26.19
C ASN A 1095 -24.26 -18.83 27.12
N CYS A 1096 -24.67 -17.68 27.64
CA CYS A 1096 -23.96 -17.07 28.77
C CYS A 1096 -24.28 -17.82 30.08
N GLN A 1097 -23.61 -18.95 30.33
CA GLN A 1097 -23.87 -19.83 31.47
C GLN A 1097 -22.87 -19.60 32.61
N LEU A 1098 -23.32 -19.01 33.72
CA LEU A 1098 -22.51 -18.84 34.93
C LEU A 1098 -22.94 -19.87 35.97
N LYS A 1099 -22.12 -20.90 36.18
CA LYS A 1099 -22.40 -21.96 37.15
C LYS A 1099 -22.05 -21.48 38.55
N TRP A 1100 -22.96 -21.68 39.50
CA TRP A 1100 -22.78 -21.31 40.89
C TRP A 1100 -23.14 -22.46 41.83
N ALA A 1101 -22.34 -22.64 42.87
CA ALA A 1101 -22.51 -23.72 43.84
C ALA A 1101 -23.38 -23.32 45.04
N GLY A 1102 -24.04 -22.15 45.03
CA GLY A 1102 -24.85 -21.71 46.17
C GLY A 1102 -24.02 -21.35 47.41
N ASP A 1103 -22.75 -20.97 47.22
CA ASP A 1103 -21.83 -20.51 48.27
C ASP A 1103 -21.81 -18.98 48.35
N ASN A 1104 -21.55 -18.44 49.54
CA ASN A 1104 -21.33 -17.01 49.76
C ASN A 1104 -19.92 -16.56 49.32
N GLN A 1105 -19.59 -15.29 49.51
CA GLN A 1105 -18.27 -14.75 49.12
C GLN A 1105 -17.09 -15.45 49.82
N ALA A 1106 -17.29 -15.99 51.03
CA ALA A 1106 -16.27 -16.71 51.79
C ALA A 1106 -16.22 -18.23 51.49
N GLY A 1107 -17.00 -18.71 50.52
CA GLY A 1107 -17.05 -20.12 50.12
C GLY A 1107 -17.95 -21.01 50.98
N ALA A 1108 -18.69 -20.46 51.94
CA ALA A 1108 -19.63 -21.22 52.77
C ALA A 1108 -20.98 -21.37 52.07
N LYS A 1109 -21.60 -22.56 52.15
CA LYS A 1109 -22.93 -22.83 51.57
C LYS A 1109 -24.00 -21.94 52.21
N LEU A 1110 -24.82 -21.34 51.38
CA LEU A 1110 -25.96 -20.54 51.82
C LEU A 1110 -27.06 -21.44 52.40
N ALA A 1111 -27.82 -20.89 53.35
CA ALA A 1111 -28.95 -21.58 53.94
C ALA A 1111 -30.09 -21.74 52.91
N LYS A 1112 -30.88 -22.79 53.10
CA LYS A 1112 -32.11 -23.04 52.33
C LYS A 1112 -33.03 -21.84 52.43
N GLY A 1113 -33.59 -21.40 51.31
CA GLY A 1113 -34.45 -20.22 51.28
C GLY A 1113 -34.50 -19.49 49.95
N VAL A 1114 -35.18 -18.36 49.96
CA VAL A 1114 -35.38 -17.49 48.78
C VAL A 1114 -34.34 -16.37 48.77
N TYR A 1115 -33.67 -16.21 47.63
CA TYR A 1115 -32.70 -15.15 47.37
C TYR A 1115 -33.10 -14.38 46.10
N ILE A 1116 -32.64 -13.14 46.02
CA ILE A 1116 -32.80 -12.29 44.84
C ILE A 1116 -31.46 -12.21 44.15
N TYR A 1117 -31.40 -12.38 42.83
CA TYR A 1117 -30.17 -12.14 42.09
C TYR A 1117 -30.38 -11.08 41.01
N ARG A 1118 -29.34 -10.28 40.77
CA ARG A 1118 -29.27 -9.28 39.71
C ARG A 1118 -28.17 -9.66 38.74
N VAL A 1119 -28.49 -9.73 37.46
CA VAL A 1119 -27.53 -9.91 36.37
C VAL A 1119 -27.32 -8.57 35.70
N ILE A 1120 -26.07 -8.16 35.60
CA ILE A 1120 -25.61 -6.95 34.92
C ILE A 1120 -24.74 -7.43 33.77
N VAL A 1121 -25.07 -7.01 32.55
CA VAL A 1121 -24.31 -7.34 31.34
C VAL A 1121 -23.85 -6.02 30.72
N ALA A 1122 -22.58 -5.93 30.36
CA ALA A 1122 -22.03 -4.79 29.65
C ALA A 1122 -21.29 -5.23 28.37
N ALA A 1123 -21.44 -4.43 27.32
CA ALA A 1123 -20.74 -4.55 26.04
C ALA A 1123 -20.18 -3.16 25.70
N GLY A 1124 -18.90 -2.93 25.98
CA GLY A 1124 -18.32 -1.59 25.95
C GLY A 1124 -19.05 -0.63 26.90
N ASP A 1125 -19.52 0.51 26.38
CA ASP A 1125 -20.27 1.52 27.14
C ASP A 1125 -21.75 1.15 27.37
N GLN A 1126 -22.23 0.08 26.76
CA GLN A 1126 -23.63 -0.34 26.85
C GLN A 1126 -23.85 -1.26 28.04
N ARG A 1127 -25.00 -1.12 28.71
CA ARG A 1127 -25.30 -1.85 29.94
C ARG A 1127 -26.77 -2.26 30.03
N SER A 1128 -27.01 -3.50 30.42
CA SER A 1128 -28.33 -4.05 30.71
C SER A 1128 -28.36 -4.68 32.11
N GLU A 1129 -29.46 -4.48 32.84
CA GLU A 1129 -29.66 -5.04 34.18
C GLU A 1129 -30.99 -5.78 34.26
N SER A 1130 -30.99 -6.95 34.88
CA SER A 1130 -32.20 -7.72 35.16
C SER A 1130 -32.15 -8.33 36.56
N THR A 1131 -33.27 -8.37 37.26
CA THR A 1131 -33.39 -8.92 38.62
C THR A 1131 -34.42 -10.04 38.64
N GLN A 1132 -34.08 -11.16 39.29
CA GLN A 1132 -34.89 -12.38 39.36
C GLN A 1132 -34.76 -13.05 40.73
N GLN A 1133 -35.58 -14.07 40.98
CA GLN A 1133 -35.59 -14.82 42.24
C GLN A 1133 -35.01 -16.23 42.05
N LEU A 1134 -34.23 -16.70 43.02
CA LEU A 1134 -33.77 -18.08 43.11
C LEU A 1134 -34.12 -18.72 44.45
N ILE A 1135 -34.23 -20.05 44.48
CA ILE A 1135 -34.61 -20.85 45.65
C ILE A 1135 -33.56 -21.94 45.87
N ILE A 1136 -33.03 -22.03 47.09
CA ILE A 1136 -32.10 -23.06 47.55
C ILE A 1136 -32.87 -24.06 48.45
N LEU A 1137 -32.78 -25.37 48.15
CA LEU A 1137 -33.50 -26.45 48.83
C LEU A 1137 -32.74 -27.20 49.91
#